data_AF-A0A0Q5P3E5-F1
#
_entry.id   AF-A0A0Q5P3E5-F1
#
_cell.length_a   1.000
_cell.length_b   1.000
_cell.length_c   1.000
_cell.angle_alpha   90.00
_cell.angle_beta   90.00
_cell.angle_gamma   90.00
#
_symmetry.space_group_name_H-M   'P 1'
#
loop_
_entity.id
_entity.type
_entity.pdbx_description
1 polymer ?
#
loop_
_entity_poly.entity_id
_entity_poly.type
_entity_poly.pdbx_seq_one_letter_code
_entity_poly.pdbx_strand_id
1 'polypeptide(L)'
;MSENPVFYDATGRRRRRFLVAALAFALLLVLAVAAFAATVLDVVPQSALPFHAERAQLRKPSGAERLVTQGGKTLRHTVHAGKRLFRTGPAVSPPMAVAFHAPWDDASAASLQRNISQLDWLVPGWLSITGPRHRVTLFPDARGRAIIAGAARRPKIMPMVQNALNGEWDGAGTAAMMRDPAARKAALDRIEALLMQTHADGVFFDFESLPDTVHPYYRRFLTEARARFAPRNWVVSIAVPAADPAWDLAAYAKVADKLFLMAYDEHYAGGTPGPIASQEWFENVVARAARDVPVGHLVVAVASYAYDWHKGGTDALAVDEAWLAAKESDVVPRYDKASGNSAFAYDEDGERHEVWLADAASAYHQIDWLRKAGIRSLALWRLGSEDPSLWRFFGRNHRALPPANVIDEIPAGTDVDIEGTGEVLRIGDPPVAGHRKVSVDASGEIADVRFTQLPSPWTVQRTGYRPGLVALTFDDGPDPKWTPQILDVLKAKHVPATFFIIGDNGLTQRGLLQRLIAEGHEVGNHTYTHPNLATTSDDATMLELNATQRLFQAFTGRSLRLFRAPYFGDAEPSTADEIGPAYAAQQRGYLSVGLHVDPDDWMRPGAQAIVDRTVAGVEAGDAERSGNIVLLHDAGGDRAQTVAALPVLIDRLRAKGYRFVPVSELANLPRDMVNPPVSSGDRWAARADLGLFLALGGMTVAIKWLFAVAITLGILRALALSALALVQARRESRTIFPAIDAATEVTVLIPAFNEDRVIERAVRRVLDSRDVAVKIVVIDDGSSDRTSAVVAEAFADEPRVRLMTLANGGKARALNTALMEVTSDIVIALDADTQFEETTIARLARWFVDPTLGAVAGNAKVGNRVNLITRWQALEYITAQNLERRALARLDAMTVVPGAVGAWRVETLRQVGGYPTDTLAEDQDLTIAIQRAGWAVHYDQYAVAWTEAPETVRGLAKQRFRWAFGTLQCLWKHGSVIREGRPKGLARVGLPQAILFQVVLAAISPIIDLALILSVVGTWTRVAAHGWAQTQTDVFTMLGYWLIFTAIDLLAAFIAFALERREKWRLLWLLIPQRIGYRQIMYYVVCKAIVQAMRGPSVGWGKLDRSGRVTAA
;
A
#
# COMPACT_ATOMS: atom_id res chain seq x y z
N MET A 1 -20.81 57.55 20.34
CA MET A 1 -20.77 56.51 19.28
C MET A 1 -21.06 55.18 19.96
N SER A 2 -21.85 54.29 19.36
CA SER A 2 -22.34 53.07 20.01
C SER A 2 -21.19 52.21 20.55
N GLU A 3 -21.20 51.89 21.85
CA GLU A 3 -20.21 51.05 22.57
C GLU A 3 -20.27 49.56 22.18
N ASN A 4 -20.85 49.23 21.03
CA ASN A 4 -21.04 47.85 20.61
C ASN A 4 -19.75 47.29 20.00
N PRO A 5 -19.23 46.16 20.49
CA PRO A 5 -18.03 45.54 19.93
C PRO A 5 -18.19 45.21 18.43
N VAL A 6 -17.09 45.28 17.68
CA VAL A 6 -17.06 44.90 16.26
C VAL A 6 -17.53 43.44 16.09
N PHE A 7 -18.43 43.21 15.13
CA PHE A 7 -19.19 41.97 14.85
C PHE A 7 -20.40 41.67 15.74
N TYR A 8 -20.60 42.39 16.85
CA TYR A 8 -21.75 42.16 17.71
C TYR A 8 -23.08 42.37 16.96
N ASP A 9 -23.96 41.38 17.01
CA ASP A 9 -25.31 41.44 16.43
C ASP A 9 -26.37 41.10 17.49
N ALA A 10 -26.89 42.14 18.15
CA ALA A 10 -27.96 42.02 19.13
C ALA A 10 -29.25 41.40 18.56
N THR A 11 -29.45 41.42 17.23
CA THR A 11 -30.66 40.88 16.59
C THR A 11 -30.62 39.36 16.38
N GLY A 12 -29.46 38.72 16.55
CA GLY A 12 -29.28 37.28 16.34
C GLY A 12 -29.42 36.80 14.88
N ARG A 13 -29.64 37.72 13.93
CA ARG A 13 -29.85 37.39 12.50
C ARG A 13 -28.61 36.74 11.89
N ARG A 14 -27.41 37.20 12.25
CA ARG A 14 -26.13 36.60 11.83
C ARG A 14 -26.05 35.12 12.20
N ARG A 15 -26.31 34.79 13.47
CA ARG A 15 -26.31 33.40 13.96
C ARG A 15 -27.30 32.52 13.20
N ARG A 16 -28.53 33.00 12.95
CA ARG A 16 -29.55 32.25 12.21
C ARG A 16 -29.12 31.98 10.76
N ARG A 17 -28.63 33.01 10.05
CA ARG A 17 -28.13 32.88 8.67
C ARG A 17 -26.96 31.90 8.58
N PHE A 18 -26.00 31.98 9.51
CA PHE A 18 -24.89 31.04 9.58
C PHE A 18 -25.38 29.59 9.76
N LEU A 19 -26.32 29.36 10.68
CA LEU A 19 -26.84 28.02 10.95
C LEU A 19 -27.59 27.44 9.74
N VAL A 20 -28.43 28.25 9.06
CA VAL A 20 -29.11 27.84 7.83
C VAL A 20 -28.12 27.49 6.73
N ALA A 21 -27.11 28.33 6.50
CA ALA A 21 -26.07 28.07 5.50
C ALA A 21 -25.27 26.79 5.80
N ALA A 22 -24.90 26.58 7.07
CA ALA A 22 -24.17 25.38 7.48
C ALA A 22 -25.00 24.09 7.30
N LEU A 23 -26.29 24.13 7.66
CA LEU A 23 -27.21 23.01 7.45
C LEU A 23 -27.45 22.74 5.96
N ALA A 24 -27.62 23.78 5.15
CA ALA A 24 -27.78 23.64 3.71
C ALA A 24 -26.53 23.02 3.05
N PHE A 25 -25.33 23.46 3.47
CA PHE A 25 -24.07 22.88 2.99
C PHE A 25 -23.94 21.40 3.39
N ALA A 26 -24.23 21.06 4.65
CA ALA A 26 -24.19 19.66 5.12
C ALA A 26 -25.19 18.78 4.37
N LEU A 27 -26.42 19.27 4.13
CA LEU A 27 -27.43 18.55 3.36
C LEU A 27 -26.98 18.33 1.91
N LEU A 28 -26.43 19.36 1.25
CA LEU A 28 -25.90 19.24 -0.11
C LEU A 28 -24.77 18.22 -0.20
N LEU A 29 -23.87 18.20 0.80
CA LEU A 29 -22.79 17.21 0.85
C LEU A 29 -23.34 15.78 1.01
N VAL A 30 -24.29 15.57 1.92
CA VAL A 30 -24.94 14.26 2.11
C VAL A 30 -25.67 13.82 0.84
N LEU A 31 -26.41 14.71 0.20
CA LEU A 31 -27.11 14.42 -1.06
C LEU A 31 -26.13 14.08 -2.20
N ALA A 32 -25.00 14.79 -2.30
CA ALA A 32 -23.98 14.50 -3.29
C ALA A 32 -23.33 13.12 -3.07
N VAL A 33 -23.00 12.77 -1.82
CA VAL A 33 -22.45 11.45 -1.46
C VAL A 33 -23.46 10.34 -1.69
N ALA A 34 -24.73 10.56 -1.32
CA ALA A 34 -25.79 9.58 -1.54
C ALA A 34 -26.06 9.36 -3.04
N ALA A 35 -26.06 10.43 -3.85
CA ALA A 35 -26.19 10.34 -5.29
C ALA A 35 -25.02 9.55 -5.92
N PHE A 36 -23.78 9.79 -5.49
CA PHE A 36 -22.62 9.03 -5.94
C PHE A 36 -22.73 7.54 -5.58
N ALA A 37 -23.08 7.24 -4.33
CA ALA A 37 -23.19 5.86 -3.88
C ALA A 37 -24.27 5.12 -4.68
N ALA A 38 -25.41 5.77 -4.94
CA ALA A 38 -26.49 5.17 -5.72
C ALA A 38 -26.07 4.82 -7.16
N THR A 39 -25.28 5.67 -7.83
CA THR A 39 -24.88 5.43 -9.23
C THR A 39 -23.77 4.39 -9.37
N VAL A 40 -22.92 4.23 -8.35
CA VAL A 40 -21.81 3.25 -8.35
C VAL A 40 -22.26 1.87 -7.86
N LEU A 41 -23.22 1.80 -6.91
CA LEU A 41 -23.71 0.53 -6.38
C LEU A 41 -24.58 -0.24 -7.38
N ASP A 42 -25.36 0.47 -8.21
CA ASP A 42 -26.29 -0.14 -9.17
C ASP A 42 -25.86 0.15 -10.61
N VAL A 43 -24.96 -0.69 -11.14
CA VAL A 43 -24.59 -0.72 -12.56
C VAL A 43 -25.22 -1.94 -13.19
N VAL A 44 -26.07 -1.73 -14.20
CA VAL A 44 -26.77 -2.83 -14.88
C VAL A 44 -25.74 -3.77 -15.51
N PRO A 45 -25.70 -5.06 -15.10
CA PRO A 45 -24.83 -6.06 -15.73
C PRO A 45 -25.10 -6.13 -17.22
N GLN A 46 -24.05 -6.21 -18.02
CA GLN A 46 -24.20 -6.35 -19.46
C GLN A 46 -24.30 -7.83 -19.86
N SER A 47 -25.02 -8.13 -20.93
CA SER A 47 -25.12 -9.50 -21.47
C SER A 47 -23.74 -10.00 -21.90
N ALA A 48 -23.38 -11.26 -21.61
CA ALA A 48 -22.10 -11.83 -22.03
C ALA A 48 -21.81 -11.65 -23.53
N LEU A 49 -20.54 -11.42 -23.90
CA LEU A 49 -20.13 -11.36 -25.30
C LEU A 49 -20.23 -12.76 -25.95
N PRO A 50 -20.41 -12.87 -27.28
CA PRO A 50 -20.25 -14.14 -27.99
C PRO A 50 -18.85 -14.72 -27.71
N PHE A 51 -18.77 -16.05 -27.56
CA PHE A 51 -17.51 -16.75 -27.35
C PHE A 51 -17.66 -18.17 -27.87
N HIS A 52 -16.66 -18.63 -28.63
CA HIS A 52 -16.61 -19.97 -29.17
C HIS A 52 -15.24 -20.55 -28.82
N ALA A 53 -15.23 -21.55 -27.95
CA ALA A 53 -14.03 -22.35 -27.71
C ALA A 53 -13.78 -23.25 -28.94
N GLU A 54 -12.53 -23.36 -29.36
CA GLU A 54 -12.10 -24.32 -30.40
C GLU A 54 -11.94 -25.68 -29.71
N ARG A 55 -12.75 -26.69 -30.09
CA ARG A 55 -12.84 -27.99 -29.39
C ARG A 55 -12.58 -29.18 -30.31
N ALA A 56 -11.77 -30.15 -29.87
CA ALA A 56 -11.78 -31.53 -30.35
C ALA A 56 -12.86 -32.35 -29.60
N GLN A 57 -13.63 -33.19 -30.30
CA GLN A 57 -14.77 -33.90 -29.69
C GLN A 57 -14.36 -35.30 -29.21
N LEU A 58 -14.26 -35.49 -27.89
CA LEU A 58 -14.19 -36.82 -27.27
C LEU A 58 -15.54 -37.54 -27.39
N ARG A 59 -15.52 -38.85 -27.68
CA ARG A 59 -16.74 -39.66 -27.85
C ARG A 59 -16.66 -40.99 -27.13
N LYS A 60 -17.83 -41.47 -26.68
CA LYS A 60 -17.98 -42.80 -26.12
C LYS A 60 -17.74 -43.89 -27.19
N PRO A 61 -16.96 -44.95 -26.90
CA PRO A 61 -16.69 -45.99 -27.88
C PRO A 61 -17.93 -46.80 -28.22
N SER A 62 -18.07 -47.18 -29.50
CA SER A 62 -19.08 -48.15 -29.92
C SER A 62 -18.74 -49.54 -29.35
N GLY A 63 -19.52 -50.02 -28.38
CA GLY A 63 -19.34 -51.34 -27.75
C GLY A 63 -18.66 -51.35 -26.37
N ALA A 64 -18.80 -50.26 -25.61
CA ALA A 64 -18.17 -49.99 -24.30
C ALA A 64 -18.30 -51.06 -23.18
N GLU A 65 -19.09 -52.12 -23.35
CA GLU A 65 -19.36 -53.09 -22.28
C GLU A 65 -18.33 -54.23 -22.16
N ARG A 66 -17.46 -54.48 -23.17
CA ARG A 66 -16.67 -55.73 -23.22
C ARG A 66 -15.24 -55.69 -22.67
N LEU A 67 -14.59 -54.53 -22.52
CA LEU A 67 -13.12 -54.50 -22.40
C LEU A 67 -12.54 -54.54 -20.98
N VAL A 68 -13.18 -53.93 -19.97
CA VAL A 68 -12.69 -53.98 -18.57
C VAL A 68 -12.64 -55.43 -18.01
N THR A 69 -13.30 -56.39 -18.67
CA THR A 69 -13.31 -57.80 -18.23
C THR A 69 -12.17 -58.68 -18.75
N GLN A 70 -11.30 -58.19 -19.67
CA GLN A 70 -10.21 -59.02 -20.20
C GLN A 70 -8.87 -58.85 -19.45
N GLY A 71 -8.54 -57.67 -18.91
CA GLY A 71 -7.31 -57.49 -18.12
C GLY A 71 -7.29 -58.31 -16.82
N GLY A 72 -8.42 -58.38 -16.11
CA GLY A 72 -8.54 -59.13 -14.85
C GLY A 72 -8.58 -60.66 -14.98
N LYS A 73 -8.71 -61.22 -16.20
CA LYS A 73 -8.81 -62.68 -16.39
C LYS A 73 -7.46 -63.41 -16.32
N THR A 74 -6.35 -62.69 -16.43
CA THR A 74 -5.00 -63.28 -16.43
C THR A 74 -4.33 -63.30 -15.06
N LEU A 75 -4.91 -62.66 -14.04
CA LEU A 75 -4.35 -62.56 -12.67
C LEU A 75 -4.80 -63.69 -11.73
N ARG A 76 -5.65 -64.61 -12.18
CA ARG A 76 -5.96 -65.81 -11.39
C ARG A 76 -4.89 -66.87 -11.64
N HIS A 77 -3.79 -66.85 -10.88
CA HIS A 77 -3.09 -68.05 -10.38
C HIS A 77 -1.73 -67.70 -9.72
N THR A 78 -1.73 -67.09 -8.53
CA THR A 78 -0.62 -67.28 -7.57
C THR A 78 -1.07 -67.03 -6.13
N VAL A 79 -1.47 -68.10 -5.45
CA VAL A 79 -1.85 -68.08 -4.04
C VAL A 79 -0.60 -68.35 -3.18
N HIS A 80 -0.33 -67.49 -2.17
CA HIS A 80 0.43 -67.74 -0.91
C HIS A 80 1.81 -67.11 -0.60
N ALA A 81 2.23 -65.96 -1.15
CA ALA A 81 3.44 -65.28 -0.63
C ALA A 81 3.18 -64.33 0.58
N GLY A 82 2.09 -63.55 0.57
CA GLY A 82 1.84 -62.47 1.54
C GLY A 82 1.58 -62.90 3.00
N LYS A 83 1.01 -64.10 3.24
CA LYS A 83 0.69 -64.57 4.61
C LYS A 83 1.91 -64.83 5.52
N ARG A 84 3.14 -64.85 4.98
CA ARG A 84 4.36 -65.11 5.77
C ARG A 84 4.92 -63.88 6.51
N LEU A 85 4.61 -62.65 6.10
CA LEU A 85 5.05 -61.44 6.83
C LEU A 85 4.39 -61.30 8.21
N PHE A 86 3.23 -61.92 8.40
CA PHE A 86 2.42 -61.81 9.62
C PHE A 86 2.80 -62.81 10.74
N ARG A 87 3.80 -63.70 10.54
CA ARG A 87 4.07 -64.83 11.48
C ARG A 87 5.19 -64.60 12.50
N THR A 88 5.92 -63.49 12.44
CA THR A 88 6.88 -63.10 13.47
C THR A 88 6.62 -61.65 13.84
N GLY A 89 6.29 -61.35 15.10
CA GLY A 89 5.88 -60.00 15.55
C GLY A 89 6.79 -58.92 14.96
N PRO A 90 6.30 -58.07 14.04
CA PRO A 90 7.19 -57.31 13.18
C PRO A 90 7.79 -56.14 13.96
N ALA A 91 9.06 -55.85 13.70
CA ALA A 91 9.57 -54.50 13.90
C ALA A 91 8.63 -53.55 13.14
N VAL A 92 8.14 -52.51 13.80
CA VAL A 92 7.22 -51.55 13.17
C VAL A 92 8.05 -50.36 12.73
N SER A 93 8.00 -50.00 11.45
CA SER A 93 8.66 -48.77 10.98
C SER A 93 8.01 -47.55 11.63
N PRO A 94 8.76 -46.48 11.94
CA PRO A 94 8.15 -45.25 12.42
C PRO A 94 7.17 -44.69 11.37
N PRO A 95 6.02 -44.13 11.79
CA PRO A 95 5.10 -43.48 10.86
C PRO A 95 5.76 -42.26 10.25
N MET A 96 5.78 -42.18 8.92
CA MET A 96 6.42 -41.10 8.17
C MET A 96 5.65 -40.86 6.89
N ALA A 97 5.26 -39.62 6.64
CA ALA A 97 4.63 -39.22 5.38
C ALA A 97 5.59 -38.36 4.55
N VAL A 98 5.87 -38.80 3.33
CA VAL A 98 6.75 -38.11 2.38
C VAL A 98 5.98 -37.81 1.09
N ALA A 99 6.24 -36.69 0.45
CA ALA A 99 5.70 -36.42 -0.88
C ALA A 99 6.72 -35.72 -1.77
N PHE A 100 6.58 -35.93 -3.08
CA PHE A 100 7.46 -35.38 -4.11
C PHE A 100 6.84 -34.13 -4.72
N HIS A 101 7.62 -33.04 -4.81
CA HIS A 101 7.21 -31.75 -5.38
C HIS A 101 7.95 -31.51 -6.69
N ALA A 102 7.20 -31.27 -7.77
CA ALA A 102 7.77 -30.90 -9.05
C ALA A 102 7.69 -29.38 -9.23
N PRO A 103 8.83 -28.66 -9.30
CA PRO A 103 8.82 -27.20 -9.35
C PRO A 103 8.32 -26.60 -10.67
N TRP A 104 8.21 -27.41 -11.71
CA TRP A 104 7.69 -27.03 -13.03
C TRP A 104 6.19 -27.33 -13.19
N ASP A 105 5.51 -27.78 -12.13
CA ASP A 105 4.10 -28.14 -12.16
C ASP A 105 3.31 -27.34 -11.09
N ASP A 106 2.38 -26.52 -11.55
CA ASP A 106 1.55 -25.67 -10.70
C ASP A 106 0.58 -26.46 -9.81
N ALA A 107 0.05 -27.59 -10.30
CA ALA A 107 -0.78 -28.49 -9.51
C ALA A 107 0.01 -29.02 -8.30
N SER A 108 1.30 -29.28 -8.51
CA SER A 108 2.24 -29.70 -7.46
C SER A 108 2.38 -28.64 -6.37
N ALA A 109 2.57 -27.37 -6.76
CA ALA A 109 2.66 -26.25 -5.83
C ALA A 109 1.35 -26.00 -5.08
N ALA A 110 0.20 -26.12 -5.78
CA ALA A 110 -1.12 -25.94 -5.18
C ALA A 110 -1.43 -27.04 -4.15
N SER A 111 -1.13 -28.31 -4.46
CA SER A 111 -1.25 -29.40 -3.49
C SER A 111 -0.29 -29.22 -2.31
N LEU A 112 0.96 -28.79 -2.56
CA LEU A 112 1.92 -28.48 -1.51
C LEU A 112 1.38 -27.42 -0.55
N GLN A 113 0.83 -26.32 -1.06
CA GLN A 113 0.31 -25.23 -0.24
C GLN A 113 -0.78 -25.70 0.74
N ARG A 114 -1.69 -26.56 0.27
CA ARG A 114 -2.76 -27.12 1.11
C ARG A 114 -2.25 -28.13 2.13
N ASN A 115 -1.25 -28.94 1.75
CA ASN A 115 -0.92 -30.17 2.46
C ASN A 115 0.44 -30.19 3.15
N ILE A 116 1.28 -29.16 3.01
CA ILE A 116 2.65 -29.13 3.57
C ILE A 116 2.69 -29.40 5.09
N SER A 117 1.65 -28.97 5.82
CA SER A 117 1.54 -29.20 7.28
C SER A 117 1.38 -30.68 7.65
N GLN A 118 0.90 -31.50 6.72
CA GLN A 118 0.69 -32.93 6.87
C GLN A 118 1.94 -33.76 6.58
N LEU A 119 3.00 -33.16 6.04
CA LEU A 119 4.22 -33.85 5.63
C LEU A 119 5.26 -33.91 6.75
N ASP A 120 5.97 -35.04 6.82
CA ASP A 120 7.18 -35.14 7.61
C ASP A 120 8.40 -34.77 6.75
N TRP A 121 8.49 -35.29 5.52
CA TRP A 121 9.54 -34.96 4.55
C TRP A 121 8.92 -34.44 3.24
N LEU A 122 9.60 -33.51 2.61
CA LEU A 122 9.30 -33.00 1.28
C LEU A 122 10.51 -33.27 0.37
N VAL A 123 10.26 -33.84 -0.80
CA VAL A 123 11.29 -34.17 -1.79
C VAL A 123 11.11 -33.29 -3.03
N PRO A 124 11.73 -32.09 -3.09
CA PRO A 124 11.57 -31.20 -4.25
C PRO A 124 12.54 -31.53 -5.40
N GLY A 125 12.02 -31.55 -6.63
CA GLY A 125 12.74 -31.80 -7.89
C GLY A 125 13.65 -30.67 -8.35
N TRP A 126 14.58 -30.20 -7.52
CA TRP A 126 15.38 -29.00 -7.83
C TRP A 126 16.61 -29.25 -8.71
N LEU A 127 17.09 -30.50 -8.82
CA LEU A 127 18.39 -30.79 -9.42
C LEU A 127 18.34 -31.93 -10.43
N SER A 128 18.92 -31.71 -11.61
CA SER A 128 19.24 -32.77 -12.56
C SER A 128 20.72 -32.76 -12.96
N ILE A 129 21.33 -33.95 -13.11
CA ILE A 129 22.71 -34.13 -13.57
C ILE A 129 22.71 -35.01 -14.81
N THR A 130 23.04 -34.45 -15.97
CA THR A 130 23.00 -35.17 -17.26
C THR A 130 24.15 -34.82 -18.21
N GLY A 131 24.33 -35.65 -19.22
CA GLY A 131 25.29 -35.52 -20.31
C GLY A 131 26.71 -35.98 -19.97
N PRO A 132 27.58 -36.09 -20.99
CA PRO A 132 28.96 -36.60 -20.85
C PRO A 132 29.88 -35.70 -20.03
N ARG A 133 29.48 -34.45 -19.76
CA ARG A 133 30.19 -33.50 -18.88
C ARG A 133 29.54 -33.35 -17.50
N HIS A 134 28.52 -34.15 -17.19
CA HIS A 134 27.76 -34.11 -15.93
C HIS A 134 27.26 -32.69 -15.63
N ARG A 135 26.55 -32.11 -16.59
CA ARG A 135 25.98 -30.76 -16.49
C ARG A 135 24.91 -30.78 -15.42
N VAL A 136 25.00 -29.82 -14.49
CA VAL A 136 24.02 -29.61 -13.44
C VAL A 136 22.98 -28.61 -13.94
N THR A 137 21.71 -29.00 -13.90
CA THR A 137 20.57 -28.13 -14.21
C THR A 137 19.78 -27.89 -12.94
N LEU A 138 19.54 -26.62 -12.62
CA LEU A 138 18.72 -26.20 -11.47
C LEU A 138 17.36 -25.75 -11.97
N PHE A 139 16.30 -26.27 -11.36
CA PHE A 139 14.93 -25.84 -11.63
C PHE A 139 14.53 -24.73 -10.65
N PRO A 140 14.20 -23.51 -11.13
CA PRO A 140 13.71 -22.43 -10.28
C PRO A 140 12.40 -22.83 -9.59
N ASP A 141 12.25 -22.49 -8.31
CA ASP A 141 11.06 -22.83 -7.51
C ASP A 141 10.74 -21.72 -6.52
N ALA A 142 10.42 -20.53 -7.03
CA ALA A 142 10.12 -19.38 -6.18
C ALA A 142 8.86 -19.62 -5.33
N ARG A 143 7.82 -20.18 -5.94
CA ARG A 143 6.52 -20.48 -5.32
C ARG A 143 6.64 -21.56 -4.25
N GLY A 144 7.24 -22.72 -4.55
CA GLY A 144 7.44 -23.78 -3.57
C GLY A 144 8.31 -23.33 -2.39
N ARG A 145 9.35 -22.52 -2.63
CA ARG A 145 10.17 -21.94 -1.54
C ARG A 145 9.38 -20.98 -0.66
N ALA A 146 8.50 -20.16 -1.22
CA ALA A 146 7.63 -19.28 -0.44
C ALA A 146 6.66 -20.09 0.44
N ILE A 147 6.08 -21.17 -0.10
CA ILE A 147 5.20 -22.09 0.64
C ILE A 147 5.98 -22.76 1.80
N ILE A 148 7.19 -23.27 1.53
CA ILE A 148 8.05 -23.88 2.55
C ILE A 148 8.41 -22.89 3.66
N ALA A 149 8.73 -21.63 3.30
CA ALA A 149 9.07 -20.58 4.25
C ALA A 149 7.88 -20.13 5.11
N GLY A 150 6.67 -20.13 4.54
CA GLY A 150 5.42 -19.79 5.23
C GLY A 150 4.78 -20.94 6.03
N ALA A 151 5.30 -22.16 5.91
CA ALA A 151 4.72 -23.33 6.54
C ALA A 151 4.74 -23.24 8.06
N ALA A 152 3.57 -23.36 8.70
CA ALA A 152 3.44 -23.36 10.16
C ALA A 152 4.31 -24.44 10.84
N ARG A 153 4.59 -25.54 10.12
CA ARG A 153 5.57 -26.55 10.52
C ARG A 153 6.36 -26.99 9.29
N ARG A 154 7.65 -26.69 9.29
CA ARG A 154 8.58 -27.03 8.20
C ARG A 154 8.86 -28.54 8.15
N PRO A 155 8.60 -29.25 7.04
CA PRO A 155 9.04 -30.63 6.86
C PRO A 155 10.57 -30.71 6.67
N LYS A 156 11.16 -31.90 6.79
CA LYS A 156 12.54 -32.11 6.34
C LYS A 156 12.60 -31.95 4.83
N ILE A 157 13.56 -31.16 4.36
CA ILE A 157 13.72 -30.91 2.93
C ILE A 157 14.83 -31.82 2.39
N MET A 158 14.46 -32.70 1.45
CA MET A 158 15.36 -33.65 0.80
C MET A 158 15.39 -33.37 -0.70
N PRO A 159 16.19 -32.40 -1.19
CA PRO A 159 16.24 -32.11 -2.62
C PRO A 159 16.56 -33.36 -3.42
N MET A 160 15.73 -33.60 -4.45
CA MET A 160 15.90 -34.70 -5.38
C MET A 160 16.99 -34.36 -6.38
N VAL A 161 17.89 -35.31 -6.56
CA VAL A 161 18.95 -35.30 -7.57
C VAL A 161 18.65 -36.42 -8.55
N GLN A 162 18.14 -36.03 -9.72
CA GLN A 162 17.76 -36.96 -10.78
C GLN A 162 18.75 -36.95 -11.95
N ASN A 163 18.67 -37.98 -12.80
CA ASN A 163 19.37 -38.05 -14.09
C ASN A 163 18.40 -37.94 -15.29
N ALA A 164 17.33 -37.16 -15.14
CA ALA A 164 16.37 -36.89 -16.21
C ALA A 164 16.39 -35.41 -16.64
N LEU A 165 16.27 -35.13 -17.93
CA LEU A 165 16.05 -33.79 -18.46
C LEU A 165 15.13 -33.86 -19.68
N ASN A 166 14.08 -33.03 -19.71
CA ASN A 166 13.08 -33.00 -20.80
C ASN A 166 12.45 -34.40 -21.06
N GLY A 167 12.16 -35.16 -20.01
CA GLY A 167 11.55 -36.49 -20.11
C GLY A 167 12.51 -37.63 -20.46
N GLU A 168 13.78 -37.35 -20.74
CA GLU A 168 14.77 -38.38 -21.10
C GLU A 168 15.70 -38.72 -19.92
N TRP A 169 15.86 -40.02 -19.64
CA TRP A 169 16.77 -40.55 -18.63
C TRP A 169 18.20 -40.76 -19.18
N ASP A 170 19.20 -40.23 -18.48
CA ASP A 170 20.62 -40.35 -18.82
C ASP A 170 21.34 -41.39 -17.96
N GLY A 171 21.12 -42.67 -18.26
CA GLY A 171 21.81 -43.78 -17.60
C GLY A 171 23.31 -43.84 -17.92
N ALA A 172 23.70 -43.53 -19.15
CA ALA A 172 25.08 -43.65 -19.62
C ALA A 172 26.00 -42.57 -19.02
N GLY A 173 25.56 -41.31 -19.00
CA GLY A 173 26.27 -40.21 -18.37
C GLY A 173 26.40 -40.38 -16.86
N THR A 174 25.33 -40.87 -16.21
CA THR A 174 25.36 -41.21 -14.78
C THR A 174 26.35 -42.34 -14.51
N ALA A 175 26.38 -43.39 -15.33
CA ALA A 175 27.34 -44.47 -15.18
C ALA A 175 28.80 -44.03 -15.38
N ALA A 176 29.06 -43.11 -16.32
CA ALA A 176 30.38 -42.51 -16.49
C ALA A 176 30.80 -41.71 -15.23
N MET A 177 29.89 -40.91 -14.67
CA MET A 177 30.13 -40.16 -13.43
C MET A 177 30.47 -41.08 -12.26
N MET A 178 29.74 -42.18 -12.10
CA MET A 178 29.92 -43.11 -10.99
C MET A 178 31.25 -43.87 -11.07
N ARG A 179 31.74 -44.18 -12.28
CA ARG A 179 32.99 -44.93 -12.45
C ARG A 179 34.24 -44.09 -12.14
N ASP A 180 34.22 -42.80 -12.46
CA ASP A 180 35.35 -41.90 -12.25
C ASP A 180 35.36 -41.29 -10.83
N PRO A 181 36.38 -41.55 -9.99
CA PRO A 181 36.51 -40.93 -8.66
C PRO A 181 36.51 -39.40 -8.66
N ALA A 182 37.12 -38.77 -9.67
CA ALA A 182 37.16 -37.31 -9.77
C ALA A 182 35.76 -36.74 -10.09
N ALA A 183 35.03 -37.40 -10.99
CA ALA A 183 33.66 -37.03 -11.33
C ALA A 183 32.70 -37.21 -10.14
N ARG A 184 32.78 -38.34 -9.40
CA ARG A 184 32.01 -38.55 -8.16
C ARG A 184 32.28 -37.45 -7.14
N LYS A 185 33.56 -37.13 -6.88
CA LYS A 185 33.93 -36.06 -5.95
C LYS A 185 33.35 -34.72 -6.40
N ALA A 186 33.49 -34.36 -7.67
CA ALA A 186 32.99 -33.11 -8.21
C ALA A 186 31.45 -33.01 -8.13
N ALA A 187 30.73 -34.11 -8.36
CA ALA A 187 29.29 -34.17 -8.17
C ALA A 187 28.90 -33.91 -6.70
N LEU A 188 29.56 -34.59 -5.75
CA LEU A 188 29.33 -34.37 -4.32
C LEU A 188 29.71 -32.96 -3.85
N ASP A 189 30.77 -32.36 -4.41
CA ASP A 189 31.14 -30.96 -4.13
C ASP A 189 29.99 -30.00 -4.51
N ARG A 190 29.34 -30.22 -5.66
CA ARG A 190 28.23 -29.39 -6.14
C ARG A 190 26.95 -29.63 -5.35
N ILE A 191 26.64 -30.89 -5.04
CA ILE A 191 25.47 -31.26 -4.23
C ILE A 191 25.61 -30.64 -2.83
N GLU A 192 26.77 -30.76 -2.16
CA GLU A 192 26.98 -30.16 -0.84
C GLU A 192 26.74 -28.65 -0.83
N ALA A 193 27.28 -27.93 -1.82
CA ALA A 193 27.09 -26.50 -1.96
C ALA A 193 25.60 -26.11 -2.11
N LEU A 194 24.85 -26.88 -2.90
CA LEU A 194 23.42 -26.65 -3.08
C LEU A 194 22.63 -26.92 -1.80
N LEU A 195 22.89 -28.06 -1.12
CA LEU A 195 22.22 -28.41 0.14
C LEU A 195 22.44 -27.32 1.20
N MET A 196 23.63 -26.73 1.26
CA MET A 196 23.91 -25.57 2.12
C MET A 196 23.10 -24.35 1.72
N GLN A 197 23.06 -24.02 0.42
CA GLN A 197 22.34 -22.85 -0.10
C GLN A 197 20.82 -22.94 0.13
N THR A 198 20.25 -24.15 0.09
CA THR A 198 18.81 -24.37 0.24
C THR A 198 18.39 -24.77 1.66
N HIS A 199 19.31 -24.74 2.63
CA HIS A 199 19.08 -25.19 4.00
C HIS A 199 18.45 -26.60 4.08
N ALA A 200 18.93 -27.53 3.27
CA ALA A 200 18.39 -28.89 3.21
C ALA A 200 18.73 -29.72 4.46
N ASP A 201 17.97 -30.80 4.67
CA ASP A 201 18.11 -31.74 5.77
C ASP A 201 18.77 -33.08 5.33
N GLY A 202 19.08 -33.19 4.05
CA GLY A 202 19.63 -34.38 3.41
C GLY A 202 19.46 -34.33 1.89
N VAL A 203 19.60 -35.47 1.23
CA VAL A 203 19.49 -35.62 -0.23
C VAL A 203 18.70 -36.87 -0.59
N PHE A 204 17.95 -36.77 -1.68
CA PHE A 204 17.26 -37.89 -2.30
C PHE A 204 17.89 -38.14 -3.69
N PHE A 205 18.51 -39.29 -3.90
CA PHE A 205 19.06 -39.67 -5.21
C PHE A 205 18.06 -40.50 -6.00
N ASP A 206 17.68 -39.99 -7.16
CA ASP A 206 16.74 -40.61 -8.07
C ASP A 206 17.44 -40.90 -9.41
N PHE A 207 18.32 -41.91 -9.38
CA PHE A 207 19.09 -42.30 -10.55
C PHE A 207 18.50 -43.56 -11.16
N GLU A 208 17.84 -43.38 -12.30
CA GLU A 208 17.12 -44.43 -13.01
C GLU A 208 17.77 -44.78 -14.36
N SER A 209 17.24 -45.82 -15.01
CA SER A 209 17.77 -46.35 -16.30
C SER A 209 19.27 -46.68 -16.25
N LEU A 210 19.74 -47.18 -15.10
CA LEU A 210 21.14 -47.48 -14.85
C LEU A 210 21.56 -48.82 -15.48
N PRO A 211 22.74 -48.92 -16.14
CA PRO A 211 23.26 -50.21 -16.60
C PRO A 211 23.67 -51.10 -15.44
N ASP A 212 23.37 -52.41 -15.46
CA ASP A 212 23.65 -53.38 -14.38
C ASP A 212 25.09 -53.31 -13.82
N THR A 213 26.06 -53.04 -14.69
CA THR A 213 27.49 -52.95 -14.32
C THR A 213 27.82 -51.76 -13.40
N VAL A 214 26.91 -50.81 -13.21
CA VAL A 214 27.17 -49.57 -12.44
C VAL A 214 26.89 -49.72 -10.94
N HIS A 215 26.05 -50.67 -10.50
CA HIS A 215 25.60 -50.77 -9.10
C HIS A 215 26.73 -50.82 -8.05
N PRO A 216 27.87 -51.52 -8.26
CA PRO A 216 29.00 -51.45 -7.33
C PRO A 216 29.57 -50.04 -7.15
N TYR A 217 29.63 -49.26 -8.23
CA TYR A 217 30.11 -47.88 -8.22
C TYR A 217 29.09 -46.93 -7.60
N TYR A 218 27.80 -47.15 -7.84
CA TYR A 218 26.76 -46.37 -7.20
C TYR A 218 26.75 -46.57 -5.67
N ARG A 219 26.90 -47.81 -5.18
CA ARG A 219 27.06 -48.07 -3.73
C ARG A 219 28.29 -47.37 -3.14
N ARG A 220 29.39 -47.28 -3.89
CA ARG A 220 30.59 -46.52 -3.49
C ARG A 220 30.30 -45.03 -3.42
N PHE A 221 29.62 -44.46 -4.42
CA PHE A 221 29.18 -43.07 -4.40
C PHE A 221 28.31 -42.76 -3.17
N LEU A 222 27.34 -43.62 -2.84
CA LEU A 222 26.49 -43.44 -1.66
C LEU A 222 27.27 -43.53 -0.34
N THR A 223 28.27 -44.42 -0.27
CA THR A 223 29.18 -44.49 0.88
C THR A 223 29.99 -43.20 1.04
N GLU A 224 30.52 -42.67 -0.06
CA GLU A 224 31.24 -41.39 -0.10
C GLU A 224 30.32 -40.23 0.31
N ALA A 225 29.09 -40.19 -0.20
CA ALA A 225 28.08 -39.19 0.15
C ALA A 225 27.74 -39.24 1.64
N ARG A 226 27.47 -40.42 2.20
CA ARG A 226 27.12 -40.60 3.60
C ARG A 226 28.25 -40.19 4.53
N ALA A 227 29.48 -40.57 4.23
CA ALA A 227 30.66 -40.14 4.99
C ALA A 227 30.83 -38.62 4.97
N ARG A 228 30.59 -37.99 3.80
CA ARG A 228 30.69 -36.54 3.61
C ARG A 228 29.60 -35.76 4.34
N PHE A 229 28.39 -36.29 4.39
CA PHE A 229 27.21 -35.62 4.93
C PHE A 229 26.97 -35.90 6.43
N ALA A 230 27.61 -36.93 6.99
CA ALA A 230 27.53 -37.29 8.41
C ALA A 230 27.81 -36.15 9.40
N PRO A 231 28.82 -35.25 9.22
CA PRO A 231 29.08 -34.17 10.17
C PRO A 231 27.93 -33.18 10.34
N ARG A 232 26.99 -33.13 9.40
CA ARG A 232 25.82 -32.25 9.42
C ARG A 232 24.51 -32.98 9.78
N ASN A 233 24.59 -34.28 10.11
CA ASN A 233 23.43 -35.15 10.31
C ASN A 233 22.46 -35.17 9.12
N TRP A 234 22.98 -34.96 7.92
CA TRP A 234 22.21 -34.98 6.69
C TRP A 234 21.93 -36.41 6.24
N VAL A 235 20.68 -36.67 5.87
CA VAL A 235 20.21 -37.99 5.49
C VAL A 235 20.54 -38.28 4.02
N VAL A 236 20.98 -39.50 3.72
CA VAL A 236 21.13 -40.00 2.34
C VAL A 236 20.03 -41.01 2.06
N SER A 237 19.15 -40.69 1.12
CA SER A 237 18.05 -41.55 0.67
C SER A 237 18.08 -41.77 -0.83
N ILE A 238 17.55 -42.89 -1.29
CA ILE A 238 17.55 -43.26 -2.71
C ILE A 238 16.19 -43.82 -3.14
N ALA A 239 15.81 -43.57 -4.40
CA ALA A 239 14.78 -44.34 -5.09
C ALA A 239 15.32 -45.74 -5.45
N VAL A 240 14.48 -46.76 -5.34
CA VAL A 240 14.77 -48.12 -5.83
C VAL A 240 13.56 -48.66 -6.60
N PRO A 241 13.76 -49.28 -7.77
CA PRO A 241 12.67 -49.82 -8.58
C PRO A 241 12.04 -51.06 -7.94
N ALA A 242 10.78 -51.31 -8.27
CA ALA A 242 10.12 -52.56 -7.91
C ALA A 242 10.61 -53.72 -8.81
N ALA A 243 10.86 -54.88 -8.18
CA ALA A 243 11.12 -56.16 -8.86
C ALA A 243 12.35 -56.24 -9.80
N ASP A 244 13.29 -55.30 -9.76
CA ASP A 244 14.53 -55.37 -10.54
C ASP A 244 15.62 -56.21 -9.83
N PRO A 245 16.04 -57.37 -10.39
CA PRO A 245 17.06 -58.22 -9.78
C PRO A 245 18.48 -57.61 -9.80
N ALA A 246 18.76 -56.59 -10.62
CA ALA A 246 20.06 -55.92 -10.63
C ALA A 246 20.30 -55.07 -9.35
N TRP A 247 19.22 -54.69 -8.66
CA TRP A 247 19.26 -53.92 -7.41
C TRP A 247 19.34 -54.82 -6.18
N ASP A 248 20.55 -55.02 -5.66
CA ASP A 248 20.81 -55.69 -4.38
C ASP A 248 20.38 -54.78 -3.19
N LEU A 249 19.09 -54.84 -2.86
CA LEU A 249 18.46 -53.99 -1.84
C LEU A 249 19.13 -54.13 -0.46
N ALA A 250 19.55 -55.34 -0.08
CA ALA A 250 20.23 -55.58 1.20
C ALA A 250 21.59 -54.89 1.27
N ALA A 251 22.32 -54.80 0.16
CA ALA A 251 23.56 -54.03 0.11
C ALA A 251 23.34 -52.52 0.04
N TYR A 252 22.30 -52.06 -0.66
CA TYR A 252 21.93 -50.64 -0.67
C TYR A 252 21.49 -50.15 0.72
N ALA A 253 20.76 -50.97 1.48
CA ALA A 253 20.35 -50.68 2.85
C ALA A 253 21.52 -50.44 3.84
N LYS A 254 22.74 -50.88 3.50
CA LYS A 254 23.95 -50.64 4.30
C LYS A 254 24.60 -49.28 4.02
N VAL A 255 24.37 -48.71 2.83
CA VAL A 255 25.06 -47.51 2.34
C VAL A 255 24.14 -46.30 2.19
N ALA A 256 22.83 -46.47 2.30
CA ALA A 256 21.84 -45.41 2.39
C ALA A 256 21.05 -45.49 3.72
N ASP A 257 20.57 -44.35 4.22
CA ASP A 257 19.79 -44.30 5.46
C ASP A 257 18.32 -44.72 5.24
N LYS A 258 17.77 -44.47 4.04
CA LYS A 258 16.41 -44.88 3.64
C LYS A 258 16.37 -45.32 2.17
N LEU A 259 15.60 -46.36 1.89
CA LEU A 259 15.31 -46.86 0.54
C LEU A 259 13.83 -46.63 0.25
N PHE A 260 13.53 -45.91 -0.83
CA PHE A 260 12.18 -45.61 -1.28
C PHE A 260 11.82 -46.57 -2.41
N LEU A 261 11.04 -47.59 -2.07
CA LEU A 261 10.56 -48.56 -3.05
C LEU A 261 9.46 -47.92 -3.90
N MET A 262 9.72 -47.81 -5.20
CA MET A 262 8.75 -47.36 -6.21
C MET A 262 7.78 -48.50 -6.51
N ALA A 263 6.83 -48.72 -5.61
CA ALA A 263 5.85 -49.82 -5.70
C ALA A 263 4.67 -49.42 -6.61
N TYR A 264 4.99 -48.98 -7.81
CA TYR A 264 4.08 -48.58 -8.89
C TYR A 264 4.76 -48.77 -10.25
N ASP A 265 4.07 -48.40 -11.33
CA ASP A 265 4.50 -48.66 -12.71
C ASP A 265 4.63 -50.17 -13.02
N GLU A 266 3.71 -50.99 -12.52
CA GLU A 266 3.54 -52.37 -13.02
C GLU A 266 3.32 -52.37 -14.54
N HIS A 267 2.53 -51.39 -14.99
CA HIS A 267 2.34 -50.98 -16.37
C HIS A 267 2.77 -49.51 -16.49
N TYR A 268 3.62 -49.19 -17.47
CA TYR A 268 4.28 -47.89 -17.64
C TYR A 268 4.15 -47.36 -19.07
N ALA A 269 4.56 -46.11 -19.33
CA ALA A 269 4.39 -45.43 -20.61
C ALA A 269 4.95 -46.16 -21.85
N GLY A 270 5.98 -47.00 -21.68
CA GLY A 270 6.55 -47.85 -22.75
C GLY A 270 6.06 -49.30 -22.76
N GLY A 271 5.15 -49.66 -21.85
CA GLY A 271 4.60 -51.00 -21.67
C GLY A 271 3.22 -51.20 -22.31
N THR A 272 2.55 -52.31 -21.96
CA THR A 272 1.18 -52.58 -22.38
C THR A 272 0.16 -51.97 -21.40
N PRO A 273 -1.05 -51.59 -21.83
CA PRO A 273 -2.10 -51.07 -20.94
C PRO A 273 -2.40 -52.03 -19.78
N GLY A 274 -2.64 -51.48 -18.59
CA GLY A 274 -2.98 -52.26 -17.40
C GLY A 274 -2.93 -51.45 -16.10
N PRO A 275 -3.23 -52.07 -14.94
CA PRO A 275 -3.27 -51.38 -13.65
C PRO A 275 -1.91 -50.76 -13.30
N ILE A 276 -1.94 -49.55 -12.73
CA ILE A 276 -0.71 -48.83 -12.32
C ILE A 276 0.07 -49.62 -11.26
N ALA A 277 -0.66 -50.19 -10.29
CA ALA A 277 -0.12 -51.05 -9.26
C ALA A 277 -1.21 -52.01 -8.77
N SER A 278 -1.35 -53.18 -9.41
CA SER A 278 -2.34 -54.17 -8.96
C SER A 278 -2.02 -54.63 -7.54
N GLN A 279 -3.06 -54.90 -6.74
CA GLN A 279 -2.91 -55.27 -5.33
C GLN A 279 -2.01 -56.50 -5.15
N GLU A 280 -2.19 -57.56 -5.95
CA GLU A 280 -1.36 -58.78 -5.86
C GLU A 280 0.12 -58.48 -6.16
N TRP A 281 0.39 -57.71 -7.23
CA TRP A 281 1.75 -57.32 -7.60
C TRP A 281 2.39 -56.48 -6.50
N PHE A 282 1.66 -55.46 -6.01
CA PHE A 282 2.09 -54.55 -4.95
C PHE A 282 2.50 -55.32 -3.68
N GLU A 283 1.63 -56.21 -3.20
CA GLU A 283 1.91 -57.04 -2.02
C GLU A 283 3.17 -57.88 -2.21
N ASN A 284 3.36 -58.45 -3.40
CA ASN A 284 4.50 -59.32 -3.71
C ASN A 284 5.82 -58.54 -3.78
N VAL A 285 5.85 -57.38 -4.43
CA VAL A 285 7.08 -56.57 -4.55
C VAL A 285 7.48 -55.96 -3.22
N VAL A 286 6.51 -55.47 -2.44
CA VAL A 286 6.78 -54.96 -1.09
C VAL A 286 7.21 -56.09 -0.16
N ALA A 287 6.55 -57.24 -0.19
CA ALA A 287 6.92 -58.38 0.63
C ALA A 287 8.32 -58.89 0.32
N ARG A 288 8.77 -58.81 -0.94
CA ARG A 288 10.14 -59.14 -1.34
C ARG A 288 11.13 -58.12 -0.79
N ALA A 289 10.88 -56.82 -0.98
CA ALA A 289 11.75 -55.77 -0.45
C ALA A 289 11.88 -55.81 1.08
N ALA A 290 10.79 -56.07 1.80
CA ALA A 290 10.78 -56.17 3.26
C ALA A 290 11.53 -57.40 3.83
N ARG A 291 11.84 -58.41 2.99
CA ARG A 291 12.75 -59.51 3.38
C ARG A 291 14.21 -59.07 3.37
N ASP A 292 14.58 -58.21 2.43
CA ASP A 292 15.97 -57.82 2.17
C ASP A 292 16.36 -56.52 2.87
N VAL A 293 15.38 -55.67 3.18
CA VAL A 293 15.56 -54.36 3.80
C VAL A 293 14.89 -54.34 5.17
N PRO A 294 15.60 -53.93 6.26
CA PRO A 294 14.96 -53.69 7.54
C PRO A 294 13.80 -52.69 7.39
N VAL A 295 12.62 -53.04 7.88
CA VAL A 295 11.40 -52.20 7.80
C VAL A 295 11.60 -50.77 8.31
N GLY A 296 12.53 -50.52 9.24
CA GLY A 296 12.89 -49.17 9.68
C GLY A 296 13.64 -48.32 8.63
N HIS A 297 14.23 -48.95 7.61
CA HIS A 297 14.93 -48.30 6.49
C HIS A 297 14.07 -48.20 5.22
N LEU A 298 13.02 -49.02 5.12
CA LEU A 298 12.13 -49.07 3.96
C LEU A 298 11.06 -47.98 4.03
N VAL A 299 10.89 -47.26 2.93
CA VAL A 299 9.77 -46.35 2.67
C VAL A 299 9.07 -46.87 1.42
N VAL A 300 7.75 -47.05 1.47
CA VAL A 300 6.99 -47.54 0.30
C VAL A 300 6.29 -46.35 -0.36
N ALA A 301 6.61 -46.12 -1.63
CA ALA A 301 5.98 -45.09 -2.43
C ALA A 301 4.69 -45.62 -3.06
N VAL A 302 3.61 -44.88 -2.92
CA VAL A 302 2.26 -45.18 -3.41
C VAL A 302 1.96 -44.23 -4.57
N ALA A 303 1.44 -44.79 -5.67
CA ALA A 303 1.02 -44.03 -6.82
C ALA A 303 -0.33 -43.36 -6.59
N SER A 304 -0.48 -42.14 -7.08
CA SER A 304 -1.79 -41.58 -7.37
C SER A 304 -1.70 -40.73 -8.63
N TYR A 305 -1.95 -41.37 -9.76
CA TYR A 305 -1.92 -40.84 -11.12
C TYR A 305 -2.57 -41.88 -12.05
N ALA A 306 -2.64 -41.55 -13.34
CA ALA A 306 -3.16 -42.40 -14.39
C ALA A 306 -2.22 -42.42 -15.60
N TYR A 307 -2.41 -43.42 -16.46
CA TYR A 307 -1.86 -43.44 -17.81
C TYR A 307 -3.00 -43.62 -18.80
N ASP A 308 -2.92 -42.90 -19.92
CA ASP A 308 -3.77 -43.06 -21.09
C ASP A 308 -2.96 -43.66 -22.25
N TRP A 309 -3.26 -44.90 -22.60
CA TRP A 309 -2.63 -45.57 -23.73
C TRP A 309 -3.46 -45.41 -24.99
N HIS A 310 -2.80 -44.98 -26.06
CA HIS A 310 -3.39 -44.82 -27.39
C HIS A 310 -2.41 -45.26 -28.48
N LYS A 311 -2.83 -45.19 -29.75
CA LYS A 311 -2.01 -45.71 -30.86
C LYS A 311 -0.74 -44.87 -31.10
N GLY A 312 -0.78 -43.58 -30.73
CA GLY A 312 0.32 -42.64 -30.87
C GLY A 312 1.35 -42.65 -29.74
N GLY A 313 1.04 -43.27 -28.59
CA GLY A 313 1.90 -43.22 -27.41
C GLY A 313 1.14 -43.51 -26.12
N THR A 314 1.70 -43.02 -25.01
CA THR A 314 1.08 -43.08 -23.68
C THR A 314 1.27 -41.75 -22.99
N ASP A 315 0.19 -41.17 -22.47
CA ASP A 315 0.22 -39.93 -21.71
C ASP A 315 0.08 -40.21 -20.22
N ALA A 316 0.90 -39.54 -19.40
CA ALA A 316 0.77 -39.58 -17.94
C ALA A 316 -0.20 -38.50 -17.50
N LEU A 317 -1.24 -38.88 -16.77
CA LEU A 317 -2.30 -37.98 -16.33
C LEU A 317 -2.38 -37.90 -14.81
N ALA A 318 -2.75 -36.74 -14.29
CA ALA A 318 -3.27 -36.63 -12.93
C ALA A 318 -4.61 -37.39 -12.79
N VAL A 319 -5.00 -37.74 -11.56
CA VAL A 319 -6.26 -38.45 -11.32
C VAL A 319 -7.48 -37.60 -11.72
N ASP A 320 -7.42 -36.29 -11.51
CA ASP A 320 -8.48 -35.36 -11.89
C ASP A 320 -8.57 -35.12 -13.40
N GLU A 321 -7.43 -35.05 -14.11
CA GLU A 321 -7.39 -35.07 -15.58
C GLU A 321 -8.05 -36.35 -16.14
N ALA A 322 -7.76 -37.52 -15.56
CA ALA A 322 -8.41 -38.77 -15.96
C ALA A 322 -9.93 -38.75 -15.70
N TRP A 323 -10.39 -38.18 -14.59
CA TRP A 323 -11.82 -38.01 -14.33
C TRP A 323 -12.49 -37.01 -15.26
N LEU A 324 -11.76 -35.95 -15.64
CA LEU A 324 -12.22 -34.97 -16.62
C LEU A 324 -12.40 -35.63 -17.99
N ALA A 325 -11.39 -36.34 -18.49
CA ALA A 325 -11.48 -37.09 -19.75
C ALA A 325 -12.66 -38.09 -19.75
N ALA A 326 -12.89 -38.77 -18.62
CA ALA A 326 -14.05 -39.64 -18.45
C ALA A 326 -15.37 -38.87 -18.53
N LYS A 327 -15.48 -37.72 -17.82
CA LYS A 327 -16.66 -36.86 -17.83
C LYS A 327 -16.96 -36.32 -19.22
N GLU A 328 -15.94 -35.82 -19.93
CA GLU A 328 -16.06 -35.28 -21.29
C GLU A 328 -16.47 -36.33 -22.32
N SER A 329 -16.02 -37.58 -22.11
CA SER A 329 -16.33 -38.72 -22.96
C SER A 329 -17.69 -39.38 -22.65
N ASP A 330 -18.44 -38.89 -21.65
CA ASP A 330 -19.67 -39.52 -21.12
C ASP A 330 -19.44 -40.99 -20.69
N VAL A 331 -18.29 -41.23 -20.03
CA VAL A 331 -17.87 -42.52 -19.48
C VAL A 331 -17.67 -42.38 -17.97
N VAL A 332 -17.95 -43.46 -17.24
CA VAL A 332 -17.72 -43.53 -15.80
C VAL A 332 -16.62 -44.57 -15.53
N PRO A 333 -15.54 -44.20 -14.82
CA PRO A 333 -14.51 -45.13 -14.37
C PRO A 333 -15.11 -46.32 -13.62
N ARG A 334 -14.57 -47.51 -13.88
CA ARG A 334 -14.99 -48.75 -13.24
C ARG A 334 -13.87 -49.29 -12.38
N TYR A 335 -14.17 -49.59 -11.12
CA TYR A 335 -13.26 -50.25 -10.21
C TYR A 335 -13.10 -51.73 -10.59
N ASP A 336 -11.89 -52.13 -10.97
CA ASP A 336 -11.56 -53.52 -11.22
C ASP A 336 -11.21 -54.22 -9.89
N LYS A 337 -12.10 -55.10 -9.45
CA LYS A 337 -11.99 -55.79 -8.15
C LYS A 337 -10.78 -56.71 -8.04
N ALA A 338 -10.22 -57.16 -9.17
CA ALA A 338 -9.08 -58.06 -9.18
C ALA A 338 -7.76 -57.31 -8.92
N SER A 339 -7.58 -56.17 -9.58
CA SER A 339 -6.39 -55.32 -9.42
C SER A 339 -6.52 -54.30 -8.28
N GLY A 340 -7.73 -53.91 -7.90
CA GLY A 340 -7.97 -52.79 -6.98
C GLY A 340 -7.72 -51.41 -7.60
N ASN A 341 -7.60 -51.32 -8.92
CA ASN A 341 -7.42 -50.07 -9.67
C ASN A 341 -8.69 -49.74 -10.47
N SER A 342 -8.89 -48.46 -10.81
CA SER A 342 -10.01 -48.04 -11.66
C SER A 342 -9.56 -47.94 -13.12
N ALA A 343 -10.47 -48.17 -14.06
CA ALA A 343 -10.19 -48.07 -15.50
C ALA A 343 -11.40 -47.63 -16.32
N PHE A 344 -11.13 -47.02 -17.47
CA PHE A 344 -12.13 -46.72 -18.51
C PHE A 344 -11.48 -46.63 -19.89
N ALA A 345 -12.30 -46.44 -20.93
CA ALA A 345 -11.82 -46.27 -22.30
C ALA A 345 -12.74 -45.30 -23.04
N TYR A 346 -12.16 -44.50 -23.94
CA TYR A 346 -12.87 -43.55 -24.79
C TYR A 346 -12.28 -43.54 -26.21
N ASP A 347 -12.98 -42.92 -27.16
CA ASP A 347 -12.49 -42.73 -28.53
C ASP A 347 -12.28 -41.23 -28.79
N GLU A 348 -11.12 -40.86 -29.33
CA GLU A 348 -10.74 -39.51 -29.74
C GLU A 348 -10.31 -39.54 -31.21
N ASP A 349 -10.94 -38.74 -32.07
CA ASP A 349 -10.65 -38.65 -33.52
C ASP A 349 -10.55 -40.01 -34.27
N GLY A 350 -11.26 -41.03 -33.77
CA GLY A 350 -11.26 -42.38 -34.33
C GLY A 350 -10.14 -43.29 -33.85
N GLU A 351 -9.29 -42.81 -32.94
CA GLU A 351 -8.33 -43.60 -32.16
C GLU A 351 -8.93 -43.97 -30.80
N ARG A 352 -8.53 -45.13 -30.28
CA ARG A 352 -9.04 -45.67 -29.02
C ARG A 352 -8.02 -45.46 -27.91
N HIS A 353 -8.52 -44.95 -26.79
CA HIS A 353 -7.79 -44.65 -25.58
C HIS A 353 -8.19 -45.62 -24.46
N GLU A 354 -7.21 -46.13 -23.71
CA GLU A 354 -7.42 -47.00 -22.54
C GLU A 354 -6.72 -46.39 -21.33
N VAL A 355 -7.51 -45.99 -20.33
CA VAL A 355 -7.04 -45.30 -19.14
C VAL A 355 -7.12 -46.21 -17.94
N TRP A 356 -6.00 -46.36 -17.24
CA TRP A 356 -5.92 -46.98 -15.91
C TRP A 356 -5.41 -45.97 -14.89
N LEU A 357 -6.02 -45.94 -13.71
CA LEU A 357 -5.69 -44.97 -12.67
C LEU A 357 -5.60 -45.61 -11.28
N ALA A 358 -4.63 -45.14 -10.51
CA ALA A 358 -4.49 -45.40 -9.08
C ALA A 358 -5.14 -44.26 -8.29
N ASP A 359 -6.39 -44.47 -7.87
CA ASP A 359 -7.16 -43.47 -7.12
C ASP A 359 -7.08 -43.72 -5.59
N ALA A 360 -7.81 -42.93 -4.80
CA ALA A 360 -7.80 -43.09 -3.34
C ALA A 360 -8.27 -44.47 -2.86
N ALA A 361 -9.06 -45.22 -3.65
CA ALA A 361 -9.46 -46.57 -3.27
C ALA A 361 -8.29 -47.55 -3.39
N SER A 362 -7.51 -47.46 -4.47
CA SER A 362 -6.27 -48.22 -4.66
C SER A 362 -5.28 -47.91 -3.53
N ALA A 363 -5.03 -46.63 -3.26
CA ALA A 363 -4.13 -46.21 -2.20
C ALA A 363 -4.60 -46.63 -0.80
N TYR A 364 -5.90 -46.54 -0.51
CA TYR A 364 -6.45 -46.96 0.78
C TYR A 364 -6.22 -48.46 1.02
N HIS A 365 -6.46 -49.29 0.00
CA HIS A 365 -6.26 -50.73 0.10
C HIS A 365 -4.77 -51.08 0.33
N GLN A 366 -3.86 -50.47 -0.44
CA GLN A 366 -2.42 -50.65 -0.28
C GLN A 366 -1.93 -50.19 1.10
N ILE A 367 -2.38 -49.04 1.59
CA ILE A 367 -1.99 -48.49 2.90
C ILE A 367 -2.53 -49.34 4.05
N ASP A 368 -3.76 -49.84 3.96
CA ASP A 368 -4.31 -50.75 4.97
C ASP A 368 -3.48 -52.03 5.09
N TRP A 369 -3.09 -52.61 3.95
CA TRP A 369 -2.22 -53.79 3.92
C TRP A 369 -0.83 -53.49 4.49
N LEU A 370 -0.19 -52.38 4.09
CA LEU A 370 1.12 -51.97 4.63
C LEU A 370 1.07 -51.79 6.15
N ARG A 371 0.00 -51.16 6.66
CA ARG A 371 -0.23 -50.97 8.09
C ARG A 371 -0.32 -52.31 8.82
N LYS A 372 -1.10 -53.26 8.28
CA LYS A 372 -1.21 -54.64 8.80
C LYS A 372 0.17 -55.33 8.77
N ALA A 373 0.99 -55.07 7.76
CA ALA A 373 2.35 -55.61 7.60
C ALA A 373 3.43 -54.92 8.46
N GLY A 374 3.09 -53.88 9.24
CA GLY A 374 4.02 -53.16 10.11
C GLY A 374 4.84 -52.06 9.40
N ILE A 375 4.53 -51.76 8.14
CA ILE A 375 5.16 -50.70 7.34
C ILE A 375 4.27 -49.46 7.40
N ARG A 376 4.83 -48.36 7.89
CA ARG A 376 4.17 -47.07 8.16
C ARG A 376 4.96 -45.88 7.61
N SER A 377 6.11 -46.11 7.01
CA SER A 377 6.85 -45.09 6.28
C SER A 377 6.37 -45.10 4.82
N LEU A 378 5.62 -44.07 4.44
CA LEU A 378 4.92 -43.97 3.16
C LEU A 378 5.41 -42.74 2.38
N ALA A 379 5.47 -42.85 1.06
CA ALA A 379 5.70 -41.73 0.17
C ALA A 379 4.58 -41.63 -0.89
N LEU A 380 4.22 -40.42 -1.30
CA LEU A 380 3.25 -40.16 -2.37
C LEU A 380 3.97 -39.66 -3.61
N TRP A 381 3.89 -40.40 -4.71
CA TRP A 381 4.32 -39.96 -6.04
C TRP A 381 3.09 -39.59 -6.88
N ARG A 382 2.83 -38.30 -7.14
CA ARG A 382 3.51 -37.10 -6.61
C ARG A 382 2.49 -36.02 -6.24
N LEU A 383 2.91 -34.93 -5.59
CA LEU A 383 2.02 -33.80 -5.32
C LEU A 383 1.51 -33.21 -6.64
N GLY A 384 0.22 -32.95 -6.71
CA GLY A 384 -0.48 -32.40 -7.88
C GLY A 384 -1.21 -33.47 -8.68
N SER A 385 -0.70 -34.71 -8.73
CA SER A 385 -1.33 -35.77 -9.52
C SER A 385 -2.39 -36.56 -8.75
N GLU A 386 -2.43 -36.41 -7.42
CA GLU A 386 -3.16 -37.32 -6.55
C GLU A 386 -4.67 -37.11 -6.52
N ASP A 387 -5.40 -38.16 -6.19
CA ASP A 387 -6.79 -38.07 -5.73
C ASP A 387 -6.86 -37.20 -4.45
N PRO A 388 -7.52 -36.04 -4.44
CA PRO A 388 -7.47 -35.12 -3.29
C PRO A 388 -8.03 -35.72 -2.00
N SER A 389 -8.92 -36.73 -2.09
CA SER A 389 -9.47 -37.41 -0.91
C SER A 389 -8.44 -38.30 -0.19
N LEU A 390 -7.31 -38.62 -0.83
CA LEU A 390 -6.18 -39.36 -0.25
C LEU A 390 -5.66 -38.69 1.03
N TRP A 391 -5.66 -37.35 1.07
CA TRP A 391 -5.22 -36.57 2.24
C TRP A 391 -6.07 -36.75 3.51
N ARG A 392 -7.25 -37.38 3.40
CA ARG A 392 -8.08 -37.72 4.57
C ARG A 392 -7.48 -38.88 5.38
N PHE A 393 -6.64 -39.72 4.78
CA PHE A 393 -6.02 -40.88 5.43
C PHE A 393 -4.51 -41.02 5.19
N PHE A 394 -3.91 -40.21 4.32
CA PHE A 394 -2.47 -40.02 4.17
C PHE A 394 -1.94 -38.91 5.11
N GLY A 395 -0.69 -38.46 4.92
CA GLY A 395 -0.07 -37.41 5.73
C GLY A 395 0.08 -37.86 7.17
N ARG A 396 0.27 -36.97 8.13
CA ARG A 396 0.36 -37.37 9.55
C ARG A 396 -0.86 -38.13 10.09
N ASN A 397 -1.99 -38.08 9.39
CA ASN A 397 -3.23 -38.74 9.75
C ASN A 397 -3.20 -40.26 9.52
N HIS A 398 -2.28 -40.80 8.68
CA HIS A 398 -2.15 -42.26 8.45
C HIS A 398 -1.74 -43.07 9.69
N ARG A 399 -1.44 -42.40 10.82
CA ARG A 399 -1.14 -43.04 12.11
C ARG A 399 -2.31 -43.87 12.64
N ALA A 400 -3.53 -43.54 12.23
CA ALA A 400 -4.73 -44.36 12.40
C ALA A 400 -5.52 -44.33 11.08
N LEU A 401 -5.83 -45.50 10.51
CA LEU A 401 -6.61 -45.57 9.28
C LEU A 401 -8.11 -45.50 9.63
N PRO A 402 -8.85 -44.48 9.16
CA PRO A 402 -10.30 -44.38 9.33
C PRO A 402 -11.04 -45.43 8.48
N PRO A 403 -12.35 -45.66 8.65
CA PRO A 403 -13.12 -46.56 7.78
C PRO A 403 -13.12 -46.10 6.32
N ALA A 404 -13.27 -47.06 5.39
CA ALA A 404 -13.08 -46.82 3.95
C ALA A 404 -14.06 -45.80 3.34
N ASN A 405 -15.23 -45.56 3.93
CA ASN A 405 -16.18 -44.55 3.47
C ASN A 405 -15.66 -43.10 3.61
N VAL A 406 -14.49 -42.89 4.24
CA VAL A 406 -13.84 -41.58 4.31
C VAL A 406 -13.56 -40.98 2.92
N ILE A 407 -13.45 -41.81 1.86
CA ILE A 407 -13.18 -41.39 0.48
C ILE A 407 -14.44 -41.23 -0.38
N ASP A 408 -15.65 -41.40 0.17
CA ASP A 408 -16.90 -41.31 -0.58
C ASP A 408 -17.08 -39.92 -1.23
N GLU A 409 -16.79 -38.86 -0.47
CA GLU A 409 -16.74 -37.50 -1.02
C GLU A 409 -15.39 -37.24 -1.68
N ILE A 410 -15.45 -36.79 -2.93
CA ILE A 410 -14.28 -36.39 -3.70
C ILE A 410 -14.28 -34.86 -3.72
N PRO A 411 -13.29 -34.18 -3.12
CA PRO A 411 -13.16 -32.74 -3.25
C PRO A 411 -13.17 -32.33 -4.73
N ALA A 412 -13.65 -31.12 -5.01
CA ALA A 412 -13.52 -30.55 -6.35
C ALA A 412 -12.06 -30.64 -6.83
N GLY A 413 -11.88 -30.89 -8.14
CA GLY A 413 -10.58 -30.87 -8.79
C GLY A 413 -9.88 -29.54 -8.49
N THR A 414 -8.57 -29.61 -8.26
CA THR A 414 -7.81 -28.44 -7.82
C THR A 414 -7.12 -27.72 -8.95
N ASP A 415 -7.09 -28.37 -10.11
CA ASP A 415 -6.52 -27.84 -11.32
C ASP A 415 -7.57 -27.00 -12.05
N VAL A 416 -7.14 -26.41 -13.16
CA VAL A 416 -7.96 -25.58 -14.02
C VAL A 416 -7.94 -26.23 -15.38
N ASP A 417 -9.10 -26.68 -15.83
CA ASP A 417 -9.29 -27.24 -17.16
C ASP A 417 -9.30 -26.10 -18.18
N ILE A 418 -8.27 -26.04 -19.03
CA ILE A 418 -8.12 -24.99 -20.02
C ILE A 418 -8.56 -25.53 -21.39
N GLU A 419 -9.72 -25.07 -21.85
CA GLU A 419 -10.27 -25.47 -23.15
C GLU A 419 -9.91 -24.42 -24.23
N GLY A 420 -9.27 -24.84 -25.32
CA GLY A 420 -9.03 -23.98 -26.49
C GLY A 420 -7.71 -23.19 -26.47
N THR A 421 -7.56 -22.28 -27.44
CA THR A 421 -6.27 -21.63 -27.77
C THR A 421 -6.33 -20.11 -27.60
N GLY A 422 -5.20 -19.43 -27.39
CA GLY A 422 -5.14 -17.97 -27.30
C GLY A 422 -5.25 -17.40 -25.87
N GLU A 423 -5.23 -16.07 -25.75
CA GLU A 423 -5.15 -15.36 -24.47
C GLU A 423 -6.47 -14.66 -24.03
N VAL A 424 -7.58 -14.86 -24.75
CA VAL A 424 -8.88 -14.28 -24.38
C VAL A 424 -9.72 -15.31 -23.64
N LEU A 425 -10.06 -15.02 -22.39
CA LEU A 425 -10.54 -15.99 -21.42
C LEU A 425 -12.02 -15.81 -21.10
N ARG A 426 -12.73 -16.94 -21.03
CA ARG A 426 -14.04 -17.10 -20.41
C ARG A 426 -13.93 -18.12 -19.31
N ILE A 427 -14.33 -17.76 -18.11
CA ILE A 427 -14.47 -18.74 -17.04
C ILE A 427 -15.72 -19.58 -17.33
N GLY A 428 -15.55 -20.89 -17.44
CA GLY A 428 -16.60 -21.87 -17.64
C GLY A 428 -17.37 -22.16 -16.35
N ASP A 429 -17.73 -23.42 -16.14
CA ASP A 429 -18.51 -23.82 -14.98
C ASP A 429 -17.69 -23.80 -13.68
N PRO A 430 -18.29 -23.42 -12.54
CA PRO A 430 -17.64 -23.54 -11.24
C PRO A 430 -17.36 -25.01 -10.91
N PRO A 431 -16.34 -25.29 -10.08
CA PRO A 431 -15.92 -26.63 -9.77
C PRO A 431 -17.01 -27.37 -9.02
N VAL A 432 -17.13 -28.66 -9.31
CA VAL A 432 -18.15 -29.53 -8.73
C VAL A 432 -17.45 -30.64 -7.97
N ALA A 433 -17.84 -30.84 -6.71
CA ALA A 433 -17.36 -31.97 -5.91
C ALA A 433 -17.89 -33.29 -6.49
N GLY A 434 -17.03 -34.30 -6.50
CA GLY A 434 -17.39 -35.65 -6.92
C GLY A 434 -17.94 -36.48 -5.77
N HIS A 435 -18.55 -37.60 -6.12
CA HIS A 435 -19.05 -38.58 -5.16
C HIS A 435 -18.88 -39.99 -5.70
N ARG A 436 -18.28 -40.86 -4.89
CA ARG A 436 -18.23 -42.31 -5.08
C ARG A 436 -18.84 -43.01 -3.87
N LYS A 437 -19.30 -44.23 -4.08
CA LYS A 437 -19.80 -45.09 -3.02
C LYS A 437 -18.86 -46.28 -2.86
N VAL A 438 -18.18 -46.35 -1.72
CA VAL A 438 -17.34 -47.49 -1.35
C VAL A 438 -18.19 -48.55 -0.64
N SER A 439 -18.05 -49.80 -1.06
CA SER A 439 -18.62 -50.97 -0.37
C SER A 439 -17.51 -51.81 0.20
N VAL A 440 -17.62 -52.19 1.47
CA VAL A 440 -16.65 -53.05 2.16
C VAL A 440 -17.19 -54.45 2.37
N ASP A 441 -16.30 -55.44 2.43
CA ASP A 441 -16.65 -56.81 2.81
C ASP A 441 -16.69 -57.00 4.34
N ALA A 442 -16.94 -58.24 4.79
CA ALA A 442 -17.03 -58.57 6.22
C ALA A 442 -15.69 -58.39 6.97
N SER A 443 -14.56 -58.31 6.26
CA SER A 443 -13.24 -58.04 6.84
C SER A 443 -12.93 -56.54 6.95
N GLY A 444 -13.79 -55.70 6.39
CA GLY A 444 -13.62 -54.25 6.32
C GLY A 444 -12.76 -53.78 5.15
N GLU A 445 -12.44 -54.68 4.20
CA GLU A 445 -11.67 -54.38 2.98
C GLU A 445 -12.60 -53.90 1.85
N ILE A 446 -12.07 -53.08 0.94
CA ILE A 446 -12.86 -52.50 -0.17
C ILE A 446 -13.25 -53.62 -1.15
N ALA A 447 -14.54 -53.89 -1.27
CA ALA A 447 -15.12 -54.89 -2.17
C ALA A 447 -15.58 -54.30 -3.51
N ASP A 448 -16.00 -53.02 -3.52
CA ASP A 448 -16.47 -52.33 -4.71
C ASP A 448 -16.40 -50.81 -4.55
N VAL A 449 -16.23 -50.10 -5.67
CA VAL A 449 -16.32 -48.63 -5.73
C VAL A 449 -17.17 -48.23 -6.93
N ARG A 450 -18.20 -47.43 -6.68
CA ARG A 450 -19.08 -46.91 -7.73
C ARG A 450 -19.10 -45.39 -7.73
N PHE A 451 -18.61 -44.78 -8.80
CA PHE A 451 -18.73 -43.34 -9.01
C PHE A 451 -20.18 -42.99 -9.35
N THR A 452 -20.78 -42.10 -8.55
CA THR A 452 -22.14 -41.57 -8.79
C THR A 452 -22.10 -40.17 -9.40
N GLN A 453 -21.00 -39.44 -9.19
CA GLN A 453 -20.74 -38.12 -9.74
C GLN A 453 -19.22 -37.94 -9.86
N LEU A 454 -18.74 -37.57 -11.03
CA LEU A 454 -17.32 -37.23 -11.21
C LEU A 454 -17.08 -35.80 -10.74
N PRO A 455 -15.96 -35.52 -10.06
CA PRO A 455 -15.57 -34.15 -9.78
C PRO A 455 -15.24 -33.43 -11.08
N SER A 456 -15.34 -32.11 -11.08
CA SER A 456 -14.73 -31.30 -12.14
C SER A 456 -14.03 -30.07 -11.58
N PRO A 457 -12.88 -29.69 -12.16
CA PRO A 457 -12.17 -28.46 -11.84
C PRO A 457 -12.96 -27.21 -12.27
N TRP A 458 -12.36 -26.04 -12.06
CA TRP A 458 -12.75 -24.86 -12.83
C TRP A 458 -12.45 -25.09 -14.30
N THR A 459 -13.38 -24.76 -15.18
CA THR A 459 -13.10 -24.71 -16.62
C THR A 459 -12.77 -23.27 -17.01
N VAL A 460 -11.76 -23.06 -17.85
CA VAL A 460 -11.39 -21.79 -18.48
C VAL A 460 -11.31 -22.01 -19.96
N GLN A 461 -12.24 -21.41 -20.68
CA GLN A 461 -12.27 -21.47 -22.13
C GLN A 461 -11.44 -20.33 -22.70
N ARG A 462 -10.64 -20.61 -23.72
CA ARG A 462 -9.75 -19.68 -24.41
C ARG A 462 -10.11 -19.54 -25.88
N THR A 463 -9.87 -18.34 -26.39
CA THR A 463 -9.86 -18.05 -27.83
C THR A 463 -8.79 -16.99 -28.11
N GLY A 464 -8.46 -16.79 -29.39
CA GLY A 464 -7.61 -15.68 -29.82
C GLY A 464 -6.30 -16.07 -30.50
N TYR A 465 -5.95 -17.37 -30.55
CA TYR A 465 -4.75 -17.78 -31.28
C TYR A 465 -4.92 -17.57 -32.78
N ARG A 466 -4.13 -16.66 -33.35
CA ARG A 466 -4.16 -16.30 -34.77
C ARG A 466 -2.72 -16.13 -35.28
N PRO A 467 -2.11 -17.16 -35.88
CA PRO A 467 -0.73 -17.08 -36.34
C PRO A 467 -0.47 -15.83 -37.19
N GLY A 468 0.61 -15.09 -36.88
CA GLY A 468 0.99 -13.87 -37.60
C GLY A 468 0.23 -12.60 -37.20
N LEU A 469 -0.73 -12.65 -36.27
CA LEU A 469 -1.36 -11.45 -35.70
C LEU A 469 -0.76 -11.08 -34.34
N VAL A 470 -0.71 -9.79 -34.00
CA VAL A 470 -0.25 -9.32 -32.68
C VAL A 470 -1.12 -8.16 -32.19
N ALA A 471 -1.60 -8.23 -30.95
CA ALA A 471 -2.27 -7.14 -30.25
C ALA A 471 -1.32 -6.52 -29.23
N LEU A 472 -1.08 -5.21 -29.38
CA LEU A 472 -0.39 -4.42 -28.35
C LEU A 472 -1.42 -3.95 -27.32
N THR A 473 -1.16 -4.28 -26.06
CA THR A 473 -1.99 -3.87 -24.93
C THR A 473 -1.21 -3.00 -23.95
N PHE A 474 -1.90 -2.05 -23.32
CA PHE A 474 -1.29 -1.10 -22.39
C PHE A 474 -2.07 -1.05 -21.07
N ASP A 475 -1.39 -1.29 -19.96
CA ASP A 475 -1.99 -1.28 -18.63
C ASP A 475 -1.58 -0.04 -17.82
N ASP A 476 -2.36 0.20 -16.77
CA ASP A 476 -2.27 1.27 -15.77
C ASP A 476 -2.78 2.65 -16.19
N GLY A 477 -2.88 2.96 -17.49
CA GLY A 477 -3.22 4.29 -17.99
C GLY A 477 -4.59 4.84 -17.57
N PRO A 478 -4.91 6.08 -17.94
CA PRO A 478 -4.06 7.01 -18.70
C PRO A 478 -3.17 7.90 -17.80
N ASP A 479 -1.90 8.04 -18.17
CA ASP A 479 -0.98 9.04 -17.60
C ASP A 479 -0.91 10.29 -18.50
N PRO A 480 -0.98 11.52 -17.94
CA PRO A 480 -0.98 12.76 -18.72
C PRO A 480 0.31 13.05 -19.49
N LYS A 481 1.42 12.38 -19.16
CA LYS A 481 2.73 12.55 -19.80
C LYS A 481 3.02 11.42 -20.78
N TRP A 482 2.76 10.16 -20.41
CA TRP A 482 3.21 9.00 -21.19
C TRP A 482 2.18 8.49 -22.21
N THR A 483 0.91 8.35 -21.82
CA THR A 483 -0.15 7.92 -22.73
C THR A 483 -0.22 8.76 -24.01
N PRO A 484 -0.13 10.11 -23.99
CA PRO A 484 -0.11 10.90 -25.23
C PRO A 484 1.03 10.55 -26.17
N GLN A 485 2.24 10.31 -25.65
CA GLN A 485 3.42 9.98 -26.46
C GLN A 485 3.28 8.59 -27.09
N ILE A 486 2.70 7.62 -26.36
CA ILE A 486 2.39 6.30 -26.88
C ILE A 486 1.35 6.41 -28.00
N LEU A 487 0.27 7.16 -27.79
CA LEU A 487 -0.75 7.40 -28.81
C LEU A 487 -0.17 8.08 -30.06
N ASP A 488 0.75 9.03 -29.91
CA ASP A 488 1.43 9.67 -31.04
C ASP A 488 2.25 8.67 -31.86
N VAL A 489 2.97 7.75 -31.21
CA VAL A 489 3.72 6.67 -31.89
C VAL A 489 2.78 5.71 -32.60
N LEU A 490 1.72 5.24 -31.93
CA LEU A 490 0.74 4.31 -32.50
C LEU A 490 0.04 4.91 -33.72
N LYS A 491 -0.35 6.19 -33.63
CA LYS A 491 -0.93 6.96 -34.73
C LYS A 491 0.04 7.10 -35.90
N ALA A 492 1.30 7.47 -35.65
CA ALA A 492 2.32 7.57 -36.69
C ALA A 492 2.59 6.24 -37.38
N LYS A 493 2.55 5.14 -36.62
CA LYS A 493 2.76 3.77 -37.12
C LYS A 493 1.49 3.11 -37.67
N HIS A 494 0.32 3.75 -37.55
CA HIS A 494 -0.98 3.19 -37.92
C HIS A 494 -1.24 1.83 -37.25
N VAL A 495 -1.02 1.75 -35.93
CA VAL A 495 -1.19 0.53 -35.15
C VAL A 495 -2.36 0.71 -34.17
N PRO A 496 -3.43 -0.10 -34.27
CA PRO A 496 -4.46 -0.16 -33.24
C PRO A 496 -3.89 -0.84 -31.98
N ALA A 497 -4.46 -0.51 -30.82
CA ALA A 497 -4.04 -1.05 -29.54
C ALA A 497 -5.23 -1.08 -28.56
N THR A 498 -5.09 -1.85 -27.49
CA THR A 498 -6.11 -1.99 -26.43
C THR A 498 -5.54 -1.51 -25.10
N PHE A 499 -6.23 -0.58 -24.41
CA PHE A 499 -5.76 0.04 -23.17
C PHE A 499 -6.61 -0.40 -21.98
N PHE A 500 -6.03 -1.00 -20.95
CA PHE A 500 -6.73 -1.35 -19.72
C PHE A 500 -6.51 -0.23 -18.69
N ILE A 501 -7.56 0.57 -18.45
CA ILE A 501 -7.43 1.80 -17.68
C ILE A 501 -7.71 1.62 -16.19
N ILE A 502 -6.96 2.35 -15.38
CA ILE A 502 -7.26 2.58 -13.97
C ILE A 502 -8.18 3.79 -13.84
N GLY A 503 -9.33 3.61 -13.19
CA GLY A 503 -10.32 4.68 -13.02
C GLY A 503 -9.77 5.95 -12.36
N ASP A 504 -8.99 5.85 -11.28
CA ASP A 504 -8.41 7.01 -10.59
C ASP A 504 -7.49 7.83 -11.51
N ASN A 505 -6.72 7.16 -12.37
CA ASN A 505 -5.89 7.82 -13.39
C ASN A 505 -6.77 8.53 -14.44
N GLY A 506 -7.90 7.92 -14.80
CA GLY A 506 -8.88 8.50 -15.72
C GLY A 506 -9.61 9.75 -15.19
N LEU A 507 -9.73 9.93 -13.87
CA LEU A 507 -10.58 10.97 -13.24
C LEU A 507 -10.28 12.40 -13.73
N THR A 508 -9.00 12.69 -13.98
CA THR A 508 -8.55 14.02 -14.45
C THR A 508 -8.22 14.04 -15.94
N GLN A 509 -8.44 12.93 -16.65
CA GLN A 509 -7.92 12.70 -18.02
C GLN A 509 -9.04 12.46 -19.04
N ARG A 510 -10.19 13.15 -18.89
CA ARG A 510 -11.33 13.06 -19.83
C ARG A 510 -10.91 13.18 -21.30
N GLY A 511 -10.03 14.14 -21.61
CA GLY A 511 -9.55 14.35 -22.99
C GLY A 511 -8.77 13.15 -23.55
N LEU A 512 -7.99 12.45 -22.73
CA LEU A 512 -7.25 11.27 -23.16
C LEU A 512 -8.16 10.06 -23.36
N LEU A 513 -9.14 9.85 -22.47
CA LEU A 513 -10.13 8.78 -22.66
C LEU A 513 -10.95 8.98 -23.96
N GLN A 514 -11.30 10.22 -24.28
CA GLN A 514 -11.96 10.54 -25.55
C GLN A 514 -11.04 10.34 -26.75
N ARG A 515 -9.76 10.71 -26.63
CA ARG A 515 -8.75 10.52 -27.68
C ARG A 515 -8.53 9.03 -27.98
N LEU A 516 -8.44 8.17 -26.97
CA LEU A 516 -8.31 6.72 -27.13
C LEU A 516 -9.39 6.16 -28.07
N ILE A 517 -10.65 6.48 -27.79
CA ILE A 517 -11.79 6.05 -28.62
C ILE A 517 -11.73 6.68 -30.01
N ALA A 518 -11.49 7.99 -30.11
CA ALA A 518 -11.50 8.73 -31.36
C ALA A 518 -10.38 8.30 -32.33
N GLU A 519 -9.21 7.90 -31.82
CA GLU A 519 -8.06 7.49 -32.63
C GLU A 519 -8.09 6.01 -33.04
N GLY A 520 -9.09 5.25 -32.60
CA GLY A 520 -9.26 3.88 -33.07
C GLY A 520 -8.82 2.79 -32.10
N HIS A 521 -8.50 3.13 -30.85
CA HIS A 521 -8.09 2.17 -29.83
C HIS A 521 -9.28 1.55 -29.09
N GLU A 522 -9.05 0.40 -28.47
CA GLU A 522 -10.01 -0.24 -27.56
C GLU A 522 -9.65 0.09 -26.12
N VAL A 523 -10.65 0.05 -25.24
CA VAL A 523 -10.45 0.31 -23.82
C VAL A 523 -11.09 -0.79 -22.98
N GLY A 524 -10.30 -1.39 -22.10
CA GLY A 524 -10.71 -2.35 -21.09
C GLY A 524 -10.67 -1.75 -19.68
N ASN A 525 -11.29 -2.44 -18.75
CA ASN A 525 -11.32 -2.10 -17.33
C ASN A 525 -10.12 -2.73 -16.62
N HIS A 526 -9.36 -1.94 -15.86
CA HIS A 526 -8.28 -2.39 -14.99
C HIS A 526 -8.50 -2.00 -13.53
N THR A 527 -9.76 -1.95 -13.10
CA THR A 527 -10.23 -1.47 -11.77
C THR A 527 -10.04 0.03 -11.54
N TYR A 528 -10.53 0.56 -10.40
CA TYR A 528 -10.49 1.99 -10.11
C TYR A 528 -9.23 2.39 -9.35
N THR A 529 -8.82 1.61 -8.35
CA THR A 529 -7.65 1.86 -7.48
C THR A 529 -6.50 0.86 -7.66
N HIS A 530 -6.62 -0.09 -8.59
CA HIS A 530 -5.64 -1.14 -8.86
C HIS A 530 -5.33 -2.07 -7.66
N PRO A 531 -6.34 -2.59 -6.93
CA PRO A 531 -6.10 -3.50 -5.81
C PRO A 531 -5.78 -4.93 -6.29
N ASN A 532 -5.10 -5.71 -5.44
CA ASN A 532 -4.93 -7.14 -5.66
C ASN A 532 -6.27 -7.87 -5.38
N LEU A 533 -6.93 -8.32 -6.45
CA LEU A 533 -8.28 -8.87 -6.37
C LEU A 533 -8.36 -10.23 -5.65
N ALA A 534 -7.27 -11.02 -5.58
CA ALA A 534 -7.25 -12.27 -4.81
C ALA A 534 -7.40 -12.04 -3.30
N THR A 535 -7.12 -10.82 -2.83
CA THR A 535 -7.25 -10.43 -1.41
C THR A 535 -8.47 -9.56 -1.12
N THR A 536 -9.26 -9.26 -2.16
CA THR A 536 -10.38 -8.32 -2.10
C THR A 536 -11.70 -9.09 -2.04
N SER A 537 -12.68 -8.60 -1.27
CA SER A 537 -14.01 -9.22 -1.24
C SER A 537 -14.77 -8.96 -2.55
N ASP A 538 -15.72 -9.82 -2.89
CA ASP A 538 -16.55 -9.69 -4.10
C ASP A 538 -17.20 -8.30 -4.20
N ASP A 539 -17.76 -7.78 -3.10
CA ASP A 539 -18.40 -6.46 -3.02
C ASP A 539 -17.41 -5.32 -3.36
N ALA A 540 -16.18 -5.40 -2.85
CA ALA A 540 -15.16 -4.41 -3.15
C ALA A 540 -14.70 -4.51 -4.60
N THR A 541 -14.54 -5.73 -5.14
CA THR A 541 -14.28 -5.96 -6.57
C THR A 541 -15.41 -5.39 -7.43
N MET A 542 -16.68 -5.51 -7.02
CA MET A 542 -17.80 -4.88 -7.72
C MET A 542 -17.64 -3.36 -7.80
N LEU A 543 -17.34 -2.72 -6.65
CA LEU A 543 -17.21 -1.26 -6.56
C LEU A 543 -16.07 -0.75 -7.47
N GLU A 544 -14.95 -1.47 -7.49
CA GLU A 544 -13.79 -1.18 -8.34
C GLU A 544 -14.13 -1.21 -9.84
N LEU A 545 -14.82 -2.27 -10.28
CA LEU A 545 -15.26 -2.41 -11.67
C LEU A 545 -16.31 -1.35 -12.03
N ASN A 546 -17.29 -1.14 -11.17
CA ASN A 546 -18.41 -0.23 -11.40
C ASN A 546 -17.96 1.24 -11.43
N ALA A 547 -17.07 1.66 -10.54
CA ALA A 547 -16.57 3.03 -10.50
C ALA A 547 -15.83 3.38 -11.80
N THR A 548 -14.99 2.46 -12.29
CA THR A 548 -14.25 2.63 -13.56
C THR A 548 -15.18 2.64 -14.76
N GLN A 549 -16.16 1.74 -14.78
CA GLN A 549 -17.21 1.72 -15.80
C GLN A 549 -17.98 3.05 -15.84
N ARG A 550 -18.48 3.52 -14.69
CA ARG A 550 -19.27 4.76 -14.60
C ARG A 550 -18.46 5.98 -15.04
N LEU A 551 -17.20 6.07 -14.60
CA LEU A 551 -16.31 7.14 -15.02
C LEU A 551 -16.14 7.15 -16.56
N PHE A 552 -15.84 5.98 -17.14
CA PHE A 552 -15.64 5.86 -18.58
C PHE A 552 -16.92 6.18 -19.37
N GLN A 553 -18.07 5.68 -18.93
CA GLN A 553 -19.39 5.98 -19.50
C GLN A 553 -19.70 7.48 -19.45
N ALA A 554 -19.46 8.12 -18.31
CA ALA A 554 -19.68 9.55 -18.13
C ALA A 554 -18.81 10.40 -19.06
N PHE A 555 -17.54 10.03 -19.23
CA PHE A 555 -16.57 10.82 -19.99
C PHE A 555 -16.63 10.61 -21.51
N THR A 556 -16.92 9.38 -21.95
CA THR A 556 -16.83 8.99 -23.36
C THR A 556 -18.19 8.68 -24.01
N GLY A 557 -19.22 8.39 -23.22
CA GLY A 557 -20.50 7.89 -23.73
C GLY A 557 -20.45 6.44 -24.24
N ARG A 558 -19.39 5.69 -23.94
CA ARG A 558 -19.21 4.26 -24.24
C ARG A 558 -19.01 3.43 -22.96
N SER A 559 -19.24 2.13 -23.05
CA SER A 559 -19.04 1.14 -21.97
C SER A 559 -17.75 0.37 -22.16
N LEU A 560 -17.19 -0.20 -21.08
CA LEU A 560 -16.09 -1.16 -21.13
C LEU A 560 -16.66 -2.58 -21.14
N ARG A 561 -16.07 -3.47 -21.93
CA ARG A 561 -16.42 -4.91 -22.00
C ARG A 561 -15.23 -5.84 -21.92
N LEU A 562 -14.03 -5.32 -22.05
CA LEU A 562 -12.80 -6.06 -21.79
C LEU A 562 -12.38 -5.79 -20.36
N PHE A 563 -11.79 -6.79 -19.72
CA PHE A 563 -11.26 -6.70 -18.38
C PHE A 563 -9.92 -7.40 -18.31
N ARG A 564 -8.99 -6.82 -17.54
CA ARG A 564 -7.78 -7.50 -17.11
C ARG A 564 -7.64 -7.25 -15.62
N ALA A 565 -7.41 -8.30 -14.85
CA ALA A 565 -7.28 -8.19 -13.41
C ALA A 565 -5.89 -7.62 -13.05
N PRO A 566 -5.79 -6.64 -12.14
CA PRO A 566 -4.51 -6.20 -11.59
C PRO A 566 -3.73 -7.38 -11.02
N TYR A 567 -2.40 -7.40 -11.22
CA TYR A 567 -1.47 -8.46 -10.77
C TYR A 567 -1.68 -9.85 -11.40
N PHE A 568 -2.75 -10.06 -12.15
CA PHE A 568 -3.11 -11.34 -12.75
C PHE A 568 -3.21 -11.15 -14.26
N GLY A 569 -2.07 -11.33 -14.92
CA GLY A 569 -1.92 -11.13 -16.35
C GLY A 569 -1.89 -12.41 -17.15
N ASP A 570 -1.46 -13.53 -16.57
CA ASP A 570 -1.16 -14.73 -17.35
C ASP A 570 -2.43 -15.32 -17.98
N ALA A 571 -2.31 -15.74 -19.24
CA ALA A 571 -3.39 -16.37 -20.00
C ALA A 571 -3.77 -17.79 -19.49
N GLU A 572 -3.10 -18.25 -18.43
CA GLU A 572 -3.35 -19.51 -17.75
C GLU A 572 -3.55 -19.21 -16.25
N PRO A 573 -4.75 -18.76 -15.82
CA PRO A 573 -5.04 -18.67 -14.40
C PRO A 573 -5.00 -20.09 -13.83
N SER A 574 -3.91 -20.46 -13.15
CA SER A 574 -3.64 -21.81 -12.65
C SER A 574 -4.14 -22.01 -11.21
N THR A 575 -4.79 -21.00 -10.63
CA THR A 575 -5.31 -21.05 -9.27
C THR A 575 -6.76 -20.54 -9.14
N ALA A 576 -7.52 -21.11 -8.21
CA ALA A 576 -8.88 -20.66 -7.91
C ALA A 576 -8.93 -19.17 -7.49
N ASP A 577 -7.86 -18.65 -6.88
CA ASP A 577 -7.74 -17.24 -6.45
C ASP A 577 -7.63 -16.26 -7.64
N GLU A 578 -7.13 -16.73 -8.79
CA GLU A 578 -7.07 -15.96 -10.05
C GLU A 578 -8.39 -16.00 -10.83
N ILE A 579 -9.12 -17.11 -10.71
CA ILE A 579 -10.38 -17.33 -11.42
C ILE A 579 -11.54 -16.54 -10.81
N GLY A 580 -11.62 -16.43 -9.48
CA GLY A 580 -12.70 -15.73 -8.79
C GLY A 580 -12.94 -14.30 -9.31
N PRO A 581 -11.91 -13.43 -9.37
CA PRO A 581 -12.03 -12.08 -9.91
C PRO A 581 -12.47 -12.04 -11.38
N ALA A 582 -11.90 -12.90 -12.23
CA ALA A 582 -12.28 -13.01 -13.64
C ALA A 582 -13.73 -13.46 -13.81
N TYR A 583 -14.19 -14.41 -12.99
CA TYR A 583 -15.58 -14.86 -12.94
C TYR A 583 -16.52 -13.76 -12.48
N ALA A 584 -16.17 -13.02 -11.42
CA ALA A 584 -16.94 -11.89 -10.93
C ALA A 584 -17.08 -10.78 -11.99
N ALA A 585 -16.00 -10.47 -12.73
CA ALA A 585 -16.05 -9.56 -13.86
C ALA A 585 -16.93 -10.13 -14.99
N GLN A 586 -16.80 -11.42 -15.32
CA GLN A 586 -17.60 -12.06 -16.34
C GLN A 586 -19.10 -12.00 -16.06
N GLN A 587 -19.52 -12.17 -14.81
CA GLN A 587 -20.93 -12.03 -14.40
C GLN A 587 -21.51 -10.62 -14.63
N ARG A 588 -20.65 -9.63 -14.91
CA ARG A 588 -21.05 -8.26 -15.31
C ARG A 588 -20.98 -8.01 -16.82
N GLY A 589 -20.64 -9.05 -17.59
CA GLY A 589 -20.52 -8.98 -19.04
C GLY A 589 -19.13 -8.60 -19.53
N TYR A 590 -18.12 -8.61 -18.67
CA TYR A 590 -16.73 -8.46 -19.10
C TYR A 590 -16.19 -9.75 -19.73
N LEU A 591 -15.27 -9.61 -20.66
CA LEU A 591 -14.44 -10.68 -21.20
C LEU A 591 -13.01 -10.47 -20.72
N SER A 592 -12.43 -11.48 -20.08
CA SER A 592 -11.09 -11.39 -19.51
C SER A 592 -10.04 -11.52 -20.59
N VAL A 593 -8.98 -10.71 -20.52
CA VAL A 593 -7.89 -10.70 -21.48
C VAL A 593 -6.58 -10.93 -20.74
N GLY A 594 -6.01 -12.12 -20.93
CA GLY A 594 -4.70 -12.48 -20.41
C GLY A 594 -3.55 -12.03 -21.32
N LEU A 595 -2.38 -12.61 -21.09
CA LEU A 595 -1.15 -12.41 -21.85
C LEU A 595 -0.20 -13.60 -21.69
N HIS A 596 0.67 -13.80 -22.67
CA HIS A 596 1.85 -14.68 -22.55
C HIS A 596 3.16 -13.94 -22.81
N VAL A 597 3.10 -12.71 -23.35
CA VAL A 597 4.27 -11.89 -23.68
C VAL A 597 4.31 -10.65 -22.78
N ASP A 598 5.11 -10.72 -21.71
CA ASP A 598 5.47 -9.58 -20.85
C ASP A 598 6.99 -9.33 -20.93
N PRO A 599 7.44 -8.16 -21.42
CA PRO A 599 8.85 -7.80 -21.44
C PRO A 599 9.38 -7.22 -20.10
N ASP A 600 8.56 -7.09 -19.07
CA ASP A 600 8.80 -6.37 -17.81
C ASP A 600 9.12 -4.88 -18.01
N ASP A 601 8.46 -4.19 -18.96
CA ASP A 601 8.79 -2.79 -19.26
C ASP A 601 8.60 -1.86 -18.05
N TRP A 602 7.68 -2.20 -17.16
CA TRP A 602 7.44 -1.53 -15.88
C TRP A 602 8.69 -1.54 -14.96
N MET A 603 9.53 -2.58 -15.02
CA MET A 603 10.79 -2.67 -14.26
C MET A 603 11.92 -1.79 -14.83
N ARG A 604 11.74 -1.24 -16.05
CA ARG A 604 12.71 -0.41 -16.77
C ARG A 604 14.04 -1.14 -17.13
N PRO A 605 14.01 -2.32 -17.77
CA PRO A 605 15.20 -3.10 -18.10
C PRO A 605 16.06 -2.51 -19.24
N GLY A 606 15.58 -1.45 -19.90
CA GLY A 606 16.19 -0.81 -21.08
C GLY A 606 15.34 -1.02 -22.34
N ALA A 607 15.27 -0.02 -23.22
CA ALA A 607 14.43 -0.07 -24.42
C ALA A 607 14.76 -1.26 -25.34
N GLN A 608 16.04 -1.58 -25.51
CA GLN A 608 16.46 -2.72 -26.33
C GLN A 608 16.06 -4.07 -25.71
N ALA A 609 16.18 -4.21 -24.40
CA ALA A 609 15.74 -5.42 -23.70
C ALA A 609 14.23 -5.64 -23.81
N ILE A 610 13.44 -4.56 -23.75
CA ILE A 610 11.99 -4.61 -24.00
C ILE A 610 11.72 -5.16 -25.41
N VAL A 611 12.36 -4.60 -26.44
CA VAL A 611 12.21 -5.06 -27.84
C VAL A 611 12.58 -6.53 -27.97
N ASP A 612 13.75 -6.94 -27.46
CA ASP A 612 14.27 -8.29 -27.65
C ASP A 612 13.40 -9.34 -26.93
N ARG A 613 12.95 -9.05 -25.70
CA ARG A 613 12.05 -9.94 -24.95
C ARG A 613 10.68 -10.07 -25.62
N THR A 614 10.08 -8.96 -26.04
CA THR A 614 8.78 -9.01 -26.74
C THR A 614 8.88 -9.80 -28.03
N VAL A 615 9.89 -9.54 -28.86
CA VAL A 615 10.06 -10.27 -30.14
C VAL A 615 10.29 -11.75 -29.88
N ALA A 616 11.13 -12.11 -28.91
CA ALA A 616 11.37 -13.51 -28.56
C ALA A 616 10.08 -14.20 -28.06
N GLY A 617 9.27 -13.54 -27.24
CA GLY A 617 8.01 -14.09 -26.74
C GLY A 617 6.97 -14.30 -27.86
N VAL A 618 6.85 -13.34 -28.77
CA VAL A 618 5.95 -13.46 -29.93
C VAL A 618 6.40 -14.57 -30.89
N GLU A 619 7.71 -14.73 -31.10
CA GLU A 619 8.26 -15.78 -31.98
C GLU A 619 8.20 -17.19 -31.37
N ALA A 620 8.25 -17.30 -30.04
CA ALA A 620 8.10 -18.57 -29.33
C ALA A 620 6.64 -19.04 -29.24
N GLY A 621 5.67 -18.23 -29.67
CA GLY A 621 4.26 -18.54 -29.53
C GLY A 621 3.76 -19.60 -30.52
N ASP A 622 2.97 -20.54 -30.02
CA ASP A 622 2.31 -21.60 -30.79
C ASP A 622 0.83 -21.79 -30.34
N ALA A 623 0.19 -22.88 -30.77
CA ALA A 623 -1.22 -23.13 -30.48
C ALA A 623 -1.48 -23.41 -28.98
N GLU A 624 -0.52 -24.00 -28.28
CA GLU A 624 -0.63 -24.33 -26.86
C GLU A 624 -0.34 -23.08 -26.02
N ARG A 625 0.73 -22.36 -26.36
CA ARG A 625 1.13 -21.10 -25.73
C ARG A 625 1.23 -19.97 -26.77
N SER A 626 0.10 -19.34 -27.01
CA SER A 626 -0.02 -18.21 -27.95
C SER A 626 0.92 -17.05 -27.63
N GLY A 627 1.42 -16.37 -28.66
CA GLY A 627 2.23 -15.13 -28.57
C GLY A 627 1.52 -13.93 -29.20
N ASN A 628 0.19 -13.90 -29.16
CA ASN A 628 -0.63 -12.93 -29.88
C ASN A 628 -0.88 -11.65 -29.09
N ILE A 629 -0.92 -11.68 -27.75
CA ILE A 629 -1.16 -10.51 -26.90
C ILE A 629 0.13 -10.11 -26.16
N VAL A 630 0.57 -8.87 -26.41
CA VAL A 630 1.73 -8.25 -25.76
C VAL A 630 1.27 -7.25 -24.71
N LEU A 631 1.77 -7.38 -23.48
CA LEU A 631 1.60 -6.41 -22.41
C LEU A 631 2.72 -5.37 -22.41
N LEU A 632 2.34 -4.09 -22.31
CA LEU A 632 3.18 -2.94 -22.02
C LEU A 632 2.46 -2.04 -21.02
N HIS A 633 3.14 -1.02 -20.48
CA HIS A 633 2.52 -0.10 -19.51
C HIS A 633 2.57 1.35 -20.00
N ASP A 634 1.46 2.08 -19.89
CA ASP A 634 1.38 3.50 -20.20
C ASP A 634 1.27 4.41 -18.97
N ALA A 635 1.28 3.85 -17.75
CA ALA A 635 1.43 4.58 -16.49
C ALA A 635 2.35 3.84 -15.48
N GLY A 636 2.09 3.94 -14.17
CA GLY A 636 2.88 3.22 -13.15
C GLY A 636 4.32 3.72 -12.93
N GLY A 637 4.64 4.97 -13.32
CA GLY A 637 5.96 5.57 -13.12
C GLY A 637 6.57 6.14 -14.40
N ASP A 638 7.91 6.09 -14.53
CA ASP A 638 8.63 6.60 -15.71
C ASP A 638 8.60 5.59 -16.87
N ARG A 639 7.84 5.91 -17.93
CA ARG A 639 7.67 5.08 -19.14
C ARG A 639 8.54 5.49 -20.33
N ALA A 640 9.60 6.29 -20.13
CA ALA A 640 10.46 6.72 -21.23
C ALA A 640 11.04 5.57 -22.06
N GLN A 641 11.38 4.44 -21.42
CA GLN A 641 11.92 3.27 -22.12
C GLN A 641 10.87 2.55 -22.97
N THR A 642 9.63 2.44 -22.50
CA THR A 642 8.49 1.88 -23.25
C THR A 642 8.22 2.73 -24.50
N VAL A 643 8.16 4.06 -24.35
CA VAL A 643 7.99 5.00 -25.47
C VAL A 643 9.11 4.86 -26.50
N ALA A 644 10.37 4.72 -26.05
CA ALA A 644 11.52 4.56 -26.93
C ALA A 644 11.56 3.19 -27.64
N ALA A 645 11.10 2.13 -26.98
CA ALA A 645 11.06 0.77 -27.53
C ALA A 645 9.97 0.59 -28.59
N LEU A 646 8.81 1.20 -28.38
CA LEU A 646 7.60 1.01 -29.18
C LEU A 646 7.78 1.16 -30.70
N PRO A 647 8.42 2.22 -31.25
CA PRO A 647 8.58 2.34 -32.70
C PRO A 647 9.48 1.24 -33.28
N VAL A 648 10.55 0.86 -32.58
CA VAL A 648 11.50 -0.18 -33.01
C VAL A 648 10.84 -1.56 -32.95
N LEU A 649 10.09 -1.82 -31.88
CA LEU A 649 9.31 -3.04 -31.71
C LEU A 649 8.34 -3.27 -32.87
N ILE A 650 7.54 -2.23 -33.20
CA ILE A 650 6.56 -2.28 -34.28
C ILE A 650 7.23 -2.58 -35.62
N ASP A 651 8.34 -1.91 -35.93
CA ASP A 651 9.06 -2.12 -37.19
C ASP A 651 9.66 -3.53 -37.28
N ARG A 652 10.20 -4.05 -36.18
CA ARG A 652 10.84 -5.38 -36.14
C ARG A 652 9.83 -6.51 -36.29
N LEU A 653 8.68 -6.43 -35.63
CA LEU A 653 7.61 -7.42 -35.79
C LEU A 653 7.00 -7.37 -37.20
N ARG A 654 6.79 -6.17 -37.78
CA ARG A 654 6.35 -6.05 -39.19
C ARG A 654 7.36 -6.64 -40.16
N ALA A 655 8.66 -6.40 -39.95
CA ALA A 655 9.72 -6.97 -40.79
C ALA A 655 9.75 -8.50 -40.74
N LYS A 656 9.25 -9.10 -39.64
CA LYS A 656 9.07 -10.55 -39.47
C LYS A 656 7.72 -11.07 -40.00
N GLY A 657 6.87 -10.19 -40.54
CA GLY A 657 5.59 -10.57 -41.17
C GLY A 657 4.37 -10.46 -40.27
N TYR A 658 4.50 -9.98 -39.02
CA TYR A 658 3.35 -9.85 -38.12
C TYR A 658 2.48 -8.63 -38.47
N ARG A 659 1.15 -8.80 -38.34
CA ARG A 659 0.16 -7.74 -38.50
C ARG A 659 -0.43 -7.34 -37.15
N PHE A 660 -0.43 -6.04 -36.87
CA PHE A 660 -1.01 -5.52 -35.64
C PHE A 660 -2.52 -5.37 -35.71
N VAL A 661 -3.22 -5.88 -34.70
CA VAL A 661 -4.68 -5.91 -34.59
C VAL A 661 -5.10 -5.60 -33.15
N PRO A 662 -6.32 -5.12 -32.91
CA PRO A 662 -6.83 -5.01 -31.55
C PRO A 662 -7.26 -6.38 -30.98
N VAL A 663 -7.50 -6.46 -29.67
CA VAL A 663 -7.89 -7.71 -29.00
C VAL A 663 -9.22 -8.25 -29.53
N SER A 664 -10.18 -7.39 -29.90
CA SER A 664 -11.46 -7.87 -30.43
C SER A 664 -11.30 -8.69 -31.72
N GLU A 665 -10.33 -8.35 -32.59
CA GLU A 665 -10.11 -9.07 -33.84
C GLU A 665 -9.55 -10.48 -33.59
N LEU A 666 -8.67 -10.64 -32.59
CA LEU A 666 -8.22 -11.96 -32.14
C LEU A 666 -9.40 -12.82 -31.67
N ALA A 667 -10.29 -12.24 -30.87
CA ALA A 667 -11.49 -12.88 -30.35
C ALA A 667 -12.65 -13.03 -31.38
N ASN A 668 -12.45 -12.62 -32.64
CA ASN A 668 -13.49 -12.58 -33.68
C ASN A 668 -14.75 -11.79 -33.27
N LEU A 669 -14.53 -10.68 -32.55
CA LEU A 669 -15.57 -9.76 -32.10
C LEU A 669 -15.49 -8.42 -32.87
N PRO A 670 -16.64 -7.85 -33.27
CA PRO A 670 -16.68 -6.49 -33.77
C PRO A 670 -16.21 -5.51 -32.70
N ARG A 671 -15.37 -4.54 -33.08
CA ARG A 671 -14.83 -3.54 -32.15
C ARG A 671 -15.90 -2.75 -31.38
N ASP A 672 -17.01 -2.41 -32.03
CA ASP A 672 -18.12 -1.71 -31.34
C ASP A 672 -18.82 -2.58 -30.29
N MET A 673 -18.62 -3.90 -30.29
CA MET A 673 -19.10 -4.76 -29.20
C MET A 673 -18.22 -4.70 -27.97
N VAL A 674 -16.93 -4.35 -28.07
CA VAL A 674 -16.04 -4.25 -26.91
C VAL A 674 -16.07 -2.88 -26.22
N ASN A 675 -16.44 -1.83 -26.96
CA ASN A 675 -16.76 -0.51 -26.41
C ASN A 675 -18.10 0.05 -26.93
N PRO A 676 -19.25 -0.57 -26.59
CA PRO A 676 -20.55 -0.18 -27.12
C PRO A 676 -21.01 1.17 -26.54
N PRO A 677 -21.91 1.90 -27.24
CA PRO A 677 -22.56 3.08 -26.67
C PRO A 677 -23.29 2.76 -25.35
N VAL A 678 -23.36 3.74 -24.45
CA VAL A 678 -24.06 3.59 -23.16
C VAL A 678 -25.52 3.19 -23.36
N SER A 679 -25.99 2.23 -22.56
CA SER A 679 -27.35 1.70 -22.60
C SER A 679 -28.40 2.78 -22.33
N SER A 680 -29.63 2.60 -22.80
CA SER A 680 -30.69 3.60 -22.58
C SER A 680 -31.00 3.87 -21.12
N GLY A 681 -30.89 2.86 -20.26
CA GLY A 681 -31.07 2.98 -18.80
C GLY A 681 -29.92 3.72 -18.12
N ASP A 682 -28.68 3.50 -18.57
CA ASP A 682 -27.48 4.11 -17.97
C ASP A 682 -27.22 5.55 -18.43
N ARG A 683 -27.84 6.02 -19.53
CA ARG A 683 -27.62 7.37 -20.06
C ARG A 683 -27.91 8.49 -19.05
N TRP A 684 -28.91 8.31 -18.19
CA TRP A 684 -29.22 9.29 -17.15
C TRP A 684 -28.20 9.26 -16.01
N ALA A 685 -27.80 8.06 -15.56
CA ALA A 685 -26.75 7.88 -14.55
C ALA A 685 -25.43 8.49 -15.05
N ALA A 686 -24.98 8.13 -16.25
CA ALA A 686 -23.75 8.65 -16.86
C ALA A 686 -23.72 10.19 -16.97
N ARG A 687 -24.88 10.84 -17.19
CA ARG A 687 -24.99 12.32 -17.20
C ARG A 687 -24.88 12.93 -15.81
N ALA A 688 -25.52 12.33 -14.81
CA ALA A 688 -25.39 12.76 -13.41
C ALA A 688 -23.94 12.58 -12.92
N ASP A 689 -23.36 11.41 -13.22
CA ASP A 689 -21.99 11.05 -12.91
C ASP A 689 -20.98 11.98 -13.60
N LEU A 690 -21.25 12.44 -14.82
CA LEU A 690 -20.38 13.42 -15.48
C LEU A 690 -20.20 14.69 -14.65
N GLY A 691 -21.29 15.26 -14.14
CA GLY A 691 -21.21 16.46 -13.29
C GLY A 691 -20.39 16.21 -12.02
N LEU A 692 -20.57 15.03 -11.44
CA LEU A 692 -19.90 14.60 -10.22
C LEU A 692 -18.41 14.31 -10.41
N PHE A 693 -18.03 13.52 -11.41
CA PHE A 693 -16.64 13.23 -11.72
C PHE A 693 -15.89 14.49 -12.19
N LEU A 694 -16.54 15.41 -12.90
CA LEU A 694 -15.94 16.72 -13.20
C LEU A 694 -15.73 17.56 -11.93
N ALA A 695 -16.67 17.55 -10.98
CA ALA A 695 -16.50 18.22 -9.69
C ALA A 695 -15.38 17.59 -8.85
N LEU A 696 -15.31 16.26 -8.79
CA LEU A 696 -14.26 15.51 -8.10
C LEU A 696 -12.88 15.76 -8.73
N GLY A 697 -12.75 15.59 -10.05
CA GLY A 697 -11.52 15.88 -10.77
C GLY A 697 -11.09 17.34 -10.64
N GLY A 698 -12.05 18.27 -10.73
CA GLY A 698 -11.83 19.69 -10.49
C GLY A 698 -11.36 20.00 -9.07
N MET A 699 -11.92 19.32 -8.06
CA MET A 699 -11.48 19.42 -6.67
C MET A 699 -10.06 18.89 -6.48
N THR A 700 -9.72 17.74 -7.08
CA THR A 700 -8.36 17.19 -7.05
C THR A 700 -7.34 18.17 -7.65
N VAL A 701 -7.66 18.78 -8.80
CA VAL A 701 -6.83 19.81 -9.43
C VAL A 701 -6.75 21.07 -8.56
N ALA A 702 -7.87 21.53 -8.01
CA ALA A 702 -7.92 22.71 -7.14
C ALA A 702 -7.11 22.53 -5.87
N ILE A 703 -7.16 21.35 -5.24
CA ILE A 703 -6.33 21.02 -4.08
C ILE A 703 -4.85 21.06 -4.45
N LYS A 704 -4.44 20.43 -5.57
CA LYS A 704 -3.03 20.49 -6.04
C LYS A 704 -2.55 21.93 -6.23
N TRP A 705 -3.34 22.78 -6.88
CA TRP A 705 -3.01 24.19 -7.06
C TRP A 705 -3.02 24.97 -5.74
N LEU A 706 -3.96 24.68 -4.85
CA LEU A 706 -4.01 25.27 -3.53
C LEU A 706 -2.73 24.98 -2.74
N PHE A 707 -2.25 23.74 -2.77
CA PHE A 707 -0.95 23.37 -2.19
C PHE A 707 0.20 24.14 -2.84
N ALA A 708 0.28 24.12 -4.17
CA ALA A 708 1.36 24.80 -4.90
C ALA A 708 1.40 26.30 -4.57
N VAL A 709 0.25 26.98 -4.57
CA VAL A 709 0.12 28.40 -4.24
C VAL A 709 0.44 28.67 -2.77
N ALA A 710 -0.12 27.88 -1.84
CA ALA A 710 0.12 28.05 -0.41
C ALA A 710 1.60 27.87 -0.03
N ILE A 711 2.25 26.83 -0.57
CA ILE A 711 3.67 26.56 -0.36
C ILE A 711 4.51 27.69 -0.96
N THR A 712 4.23 28.09 -2.20
CA THR A 712 4.96 29.17 -2.88
C THR A 712 4.84 30.49 -2.11
N LEU A 713 3.63 30.87 -1.69
CA LEU A 713 3.41 32.09 -0.90
C LEU A 713 4.11 32.02 0.47
N GLY A 714 4.09 30.85 1.11
CA GLY A 714 4.81 30.62 2.37
C GLY A 714 6.33 30.80 2.23
N ILE A 715 6.92 30.20 1.19
CA ILE A 715 8.36 30.32 0.89
C ILE A 715 8.72 31.78 0.57
N LEU A 716 7.97 32.42 -0.33
CA LEU A 716 8.20 33.82 -0.71
C LEU A 716 8.09 34.75 0.51
N ARG A 717 7.10 34.55 1.38
CA ARG A 717 6.97 35.31 2.63
C ARG A 717 8.19 35.12 3.54
N ALA A 718 8.59 33.87 3.79
CA ALA A 718 9.71 33.55 4.65
C ALA A 718 11.00 34.22 4.14
N LEU A 719 11.31 34.05 2.85
CA LEU A 719 12.48 34.66 2.22
C LEU A 719 12.43 36.19 2.26
N ALA A 720 11.27 36.79 1.95
CA ALA A 720 11.10 38.24 1.95
C ALA A 720 11.26 38.84 3.36
N LEU A 721 10.61 38.26 4.38
CA LEU A 721 10.74 38.72 5.76
C LEU A 721 12.17 38.56 6.28
N SER A 722 12.81 37.41 6.02
CA SER A 722 14.21 37.20 6.40
C SER A 722 15.16 38.17 5.70
N ALA A 723 14.98 38.43 4.40
CA ALA A 723 15.80 39.38 3.66
C ALA A 723 15.62 40.82 4.19
N LEU A 724 14.37 41.26 4.40
CA LEU A 724 14.07 42.58 4.97
C LEU A 724 14.65 42.73 6.38
N ALA A 725 14.51 41.70 7.22
CA ALA A 725 15.06 41.70 8.57
C ALA A 725 16.60 41.78 8.57
N LEU A 726 17.29 41.08 7.66
CA LEU A 726 18.74 41.15 7.50
C LEU A 726 19.22 42.52 6.98
N VAL A 727 18.52 43.09 6.00
CA VAL A 727 18.78 44.45 5.49
C VAL A 727 18.63 45.47 6.63
N GLN A 728 17.57 45.33 7.42
CA GLN A 728 17.32 46.19 8.57
C GLN A 728 18.42 46.03 9.63
N ALA A 729 18.80 44.81 10.00
CA ALA A 729 19.86 44.57 10.98
C ALA A 729 21.22 45.14 10.54
N ARG A 730 21.58 45.02 9.25
CA ARG A 730 22.80 45.64 8.70
C ARG A 730 22.76 47.16 8.79
N ARG A 731 21.60 47.78 8.59
CA ARG A 731 21.44 49.23 8.72
C ARG A 731 21.44 49.69 10.17
N GLU A 732 20.76 48.98 11.06
CA GLU A 732 20.76 49.25 12.51
C GLU A 732 22.18 49.27 13.08
N SER A 733 23.07 48.39 12.60
CA SER A 733 24.49 48.41 12.99
C SER A 733 25.24 49.70 12.62
N ARG A 734 24.66 50.51 11.74
CA ARG A 734 25.18 51.81 11.28
C ARG A 734 24.33 52.99 11.77
N THR A 735 23.21 52.75 12.44
CA THR A 735 22.33 53.81 12.93
C THR A 735 22.91 54.41 14.21
N ILE A 736 23.07 55.72 14.24
CA ILE A 736 23.36 56.46 15.47
C ILE A 736 22.04 56.67 16.19
N PHE A 737 21.87 56.05 17.34
CA PHE A 737 20.66 56.20 18.14
C PHE A 737 20.60 57.60 18.77
N PRO A 738 19.41 58.19 18.93
CA PRO A 738 19.24 59.40 19.73
C PRO A 738 19.81 59.20 21.14
N ALA A 739 20.40 60.27 21.70
CA ALA A 739 20.89 60.26 23.07
C ALA A 739 19.73 60.04 24.05
N ILE A 740 20.00 59.33 25.14
CA ILE A 740 19.03 59.20 26.25
C ILE A 740 19.10 60.48 27.07
N ASP A 741 17.95 61.10 27.29
CA ASP A 741 17.80 62.25 28.18
C ASP A 741 17.12 61.82 29.48
N ALA A 742 17.87 61.83 30.58
CA ALA A 742 17.38 61.45 31.89
C ALA A 742 16.30 62.40 32.45
N ALA A 743 16.22 63.63 31.93
CA ALA A 743 15.20 64.60 32.32
C ALA A 743 13.84 64.34 31.61
N THR A 744 13.80 63.47 30.60
CA THR A 744 12.55 63.13 29.92
C THR A 744 11.58 62.49 30.91
N GLU A 745 10.43 63.14 31.11
CA GLU A 745 9.39 62.65 32.00
C GLU A 745 8.43 61.71 31.25
N VAL A 746 8.21 60.52 31.82
CA VAL A 746 7.35 59.47 31.25
C VAL A 746 6.36 59.00 32.30
N THR A 747 5.08 58.84 31.91
CA THR A 747 4.09 58.18 32.77
C THR A 747 3.84 56.74 32.32
N VAL A 748 4.02 55.79 33.23
CA VAL A 748 3.74 54.37 33.01
C VAL A 748 2.37 54.03 33.55
N LEU A 749 1.47 53.56 32.69
CA LEU A 749 0.14 53.09 33.03
C LEU A 749 0.16 51.56 33.16
N ILE A 750 -0.21 51.05 34.33
CA ILE A 750 -0.27 49.62 34.62
C ILE A 750 -1.73 49.23 34.91
N PRO A 751 -2.52 48.82 33.89
CA PRO A 751 -3.86 48.31 34.13
C PRO A 751 -3.79 46.93 34.79
N ALA A 752 -4.55 46.74 35.87
CA ALA A 752 -4.59 45.53 36.65
C ALA A 752 -6.03 45.08 36.89
N PHE A 753 -6.30 43.78 36.70
CA PHE A 753 -7.56 43.15 37.09
C PHE A 753 -7.29 41.74 37.61
N ASN A 754 -7.35 41.60 38.93
CA ASN A 754 -6.99 40.41 39.67
C ASN A 754 -5.55 39.91 39.40
N GLU A 755 -4.55 40.75 39.67
CA GLU A 755 -3.12 40.54 39.38
C GLU A 755 -2.25 40.55 40.67
N ASP A 756 -2.83 40.16 41.81
CA ASP A 756 -2.18 40.19 43.13
C ASP A 756 -0.81 39.48 43.20
N ARG A 757 -0.61 38.42 42.40
CA ARG A 757 0.62 37.63 42.33
C ARG A 757 1.78 38.31 41.58
N VAL A 758 1.51 39.29 40.73
CA VAL A 758 2.51 39.84 39.79
C VAL A 758 2.66 41.36 39.90
N ILE A 759 1.63 42.07 40.39
CA ILE A 759 1.56 43.53 40.34
C ILE A 759 2.70 44.22 41.12
N GLU A 760 3.03 43.74 42.32
CA GLU A 760 4.10 44.32 43.13
C GLU A 760 5.43 44.33 42.36
N ARG A 761 5.76 43.18 41.77
CA ARG A 761 7.02 43.00 41.05
C ARG A 761 7.08 43.86 39.80
N ALA A 762 5.97 43.98 39.06
CA ALA A 762 5.88 44.87 37.90
C ALA A 762 6.15 46.34 38.28
N VAL A 763 5.52 46.83 39.36
CA VAL A 763 5.74 48.21 39.85
C VAL A 763 7.19 48.41 40.28
N ARG A 764 7.78 47.49 41.06
CA ARG A 764 9.20 47.57 41.46
C ARG A 764 10.14 47.64 40.24
N ARG A 765 9.90 46.83 39.20
CA ARG A 765 10.74 46.86 37.99
C ARG A 765 10.64 48.16 37.20
N VAL A 766 9.50 48.82 37.24
CA VAL A 766 9.37 50.16 36.65
C VAL A 766 10.14 51.18 37.49
N LEU A 767 10.08 51.11 38.82
CA LEU A 767 10.84 51.98 39.72
C LEU A 767 12.36 51.81 39.61
N ASP A 768 12.84 50.61 39.29
CA ASP A 768 14.25 50.28 39.03
C ASP A 768 14.78 50.85 37.69
N SER A 769 13.94 51.52 36.89
CA SER A 769 14.36 52.08 35.61
C SER A 769 15.39 53.19 35.77
N ARG A 770 16.42 53.17 34.92
CA ARG A 770 17.54 54.12 34.93
C ARG A 770 17.45 55.09 33.76
N ASP A 771 18.10 56.24 33.92
CA ASP A 771 18.28 57.26 32.88
C ASP A 771 16.97 57.82 32.29
N VAL A 772 15.91 57.93 33.12
CA VAL A 772 14.61 58.51 32.76
C VAL A 772 13.81 58.88 34.01
N ALA A 773 13.02 59.95 33.96
CA ALA A 773 12.11 60.33 35.04
C ALA A 773 10.75 59.63 34.89
N VAL A 774 10.37 58.79 35.86
CA VAL A 774 9.17 57.94 35.76
C VAL A 774 8.11 58.30 36.79
N LYS A 775 6.87 58.46 36.33
CA LYS A 775 5.64 58.46 37.15
C LYS A 775 4.86 57.18 36.84
N ILE A 776 4.25 56.55 37.84
CA ILE A 776 3.54 55.28 37.70
C ILE A 776 2.09 55.47 38.12
N VAL A 777 1.15 55.09 37.26
CA VAL A 777 -0.27 55.01 37.59
C VAL A 777 -0.70 53.56 37.49
N VAL A 778 -0.94 52.92 38.64
CA VAL A 778 -1.52 51.58 38.72
C VAL A 778 -3.03 51.72 38.73
N ILE A 779 -3.69 51.07 37.78
CA ILE A 779 -5.13 51.24 37.51
C ILE A 779 -5.82 49.92 37.80
N ASP A 780 -6.43 49.81 38.97
CA ASP A 780 -7.23 48.65 39.34
C ASP A 780 -8.63 48.74 38.71
N ASP A 781 -8.90 47.92 37.70
CA ASP A 781 -10.18 47.82 36.98
C ASP A 781 -11.19 46.94 37.73
N GLY A 782 -11.38 47.22 39.02
CA GLY A 782 -12.35 46.58 39.90
C GLY A 782 -11.98 45.15 40.30
N SER A 783 -10.72 44.90 40.69
CA SER A 783 -10.26 43.61 41.19
C SER A 783 -11.06 43.14 42.40
N SER A 784 -11.30 41.83 42.42
CA SER A 784 -11.93 41.09 43.53
C SER A 784 -10.91 40.41 44.46
N ASP A 785 -9.64 40.41 44.09
CA ASP A 785 -8.54 39.87 44.90
C ASP A 785 -7.76 40.98 45.63
N ARG A 786 -6.54 40.66 46.10
CA ARG A 786 -5.70 41.60 46.86
C ARG A 786 -4.93 42.61 46.01
N THR A 787 -5.19 42.77 44.71
CA THR A 787 -4.41 43.64 43.81
C THR A 787 -4.25 45.07 44.34
N SER A 788 -5.35 45.77 44.63
CA SER A 788 -5.30 47.13 45.21
C SER A 788 -4.60 47.17 46.56
N ALA A 789 -4.86 46.17 47.42
CA ALA A 789 -4.26 46.11 48.76
C ALA A 789 -2.73 45.95 48.68
N VAL A 790 -2.22 45.07 47.81
CA VAL A 790 -0.79 44.86 47.59
C VAL A 790 -0.10 46.16 47.15
N VAL A 791 -0.71 46.92 46.24
CA VAL A 791 -0.13 48.19 45.76
C VAL A 791 -0.16 49.25 46.86
N ALA A 792 -1.28 49.38 47.57
CA ALA A 792 -1.42 50.34 48.67
C ALA A 792 -0.44 50.04 49.82
N GLU A 793 -0.28 48.77 50.19
CA GLU A 793 0.62 48.34 51.27
C GLU A 793 2.11 48.51 50.88
N ALA A 794 2.50 48.13 49.66
CA ALA A 794 3.90 48.08 49.25
C ALA A 794 4.48 49.43 48.81
N PHE A 795 3.65 50.39 48.39
CA PHE A 795 4.07 51.65 47.77
C PHE A 795 3.42 52.91 48.36
N ALA A 796 2.86 52.85 49.57
CA ALA A 796 2.24 54.00 50.25
C ALA A 796 3.15 55.24 50.31
N ASP A 797 4.45 55.02 50.57
CA ASP A 797 5.45 56.09 50.76
C ASP A 797 6.23 56.43 49.48
N GLU A 798 5.89 55.84 48.32
CA GLU A 798 6.59 56.11 47.06
C GLU A 798 5.82 57.17 46.24
N PRO A 799 6.28 58.45 46.22
CA PRO A 799 5.54 59.55 45.60
C PRO A 799 5.42 59.43 44.07
N ARG A 800 6.23 58.57 43.44
CA ARG A 800 6.13 58.28 42.00
C ARG A 800 4.98 57.32 41.67
N VAL A 801 4.43 56.59 42.64
CA VAL A 801 3.36 55.58 42.42
C VAL A 801 2.01 56.13 42.86
N ARG A 802 1.03 56.06 41.96
CA ARG A 802 -0.36 56.40 42.24
C ARG A 802 -1.27 55.21 41.93
N LEU A 803 -2.09 54.82 42.91
CA LEU A 803 -3.14 53.82 42.74
C LEU A 803 -4.47 54.48 42.37
N MET A 804 -5.12 53.99 41.32
CA MET A 804 -6.44 54.41 40.86
C MET A 804 -7.36 53.19 40.84
N THR A 805 -8.42 53.19 41.66
CA THR A 805 -9.39 52.08 41.72
C THR A 805 -10.68 52.46 41.01
N LEU A 806 -11.10 51.65 40.04
CA LEU A 806 -12.26 51.87 39.18
C LEU A 806 -13.28 50.73 39.34
N ALA A 807 -14.51 50.96 38.88
CA ALA A 807 -15.46 49.87 38.66
C ALA A 807 -15.10 49.14 37.35
N ASN A 808 -15.14 47.81 37.35
CA ASN A 808 -14.74 47.00 36.21
C ASN A 808 -15.45 47.44 34.92
N GLY A 809 -14.68 47.86 33.94
CA GLY A 809 -15.17 48.26 32.63
C GLY A 809 -14.23 47.93 31.48
N GLY A 810 -13.18 47.15 31.74
CA GLY A 810 -12.24 46.66 30.76
C GLY A 810 -10.97 47.52 30.65
N LYS A 811 -9.89 46.86 30.23
CA LYS A 811 -8.54 47.44 30.12
C LYS A 811 -8.50 48.77 29.37
N ALA A 812 -9.15 48.87 28.21
CA ALA A 812 -9.15 50.11 27.41
C ALA A 812 -9.83 51.28 28.13
N ARG A 813 -10.93 51.03 28.85
CA ARG A 813 -11.62 52.05 29.66
C ARG A 813 -10.75 52.49 30.85
N ALA A 814 -10.10 51.55 31.52
CA ALA A 814 -9.17 51.82 32.61
C ALA A 814 -8.00 52.71 32.13
N LEU A 815 -7.36 52.36 31.00
CA LEU A 815 -6.29 53.13 30.39
C LEU A 815 -6.74 54.54 29.96
N ASN A 816 -7.93 54.67 29.35
CA ASN A 816 -8.49 55.97 28.96
C ASN A 816 -8.79 56.86 30.17
N THR A 817 -9.23 56.27 31.27
CA THR A 817 -9.54 57.01 32.51
C THR A 817 -8.25 57.60 33.09
N ALA A 818 -7.19 56.79 33.16
CA ALA A 818 -5.89 57.27 33.61
C ALA A 818 -5.24 58.28 32.65
N LEU A 819 -5.43 58.12 31.33
CA LEU A 819 -4.90 59.02 30.31
C LEU A 819 -5.37 60.48 30.49
N MET A 820 -6.55 60.70 31.07
CA MET A 820 -7.06 62.05 31.37
C MET A 820 -6.23 62.80 32.41
N GLU A 821 -5.50 62.08 33.26
CA GLU A 821 -4.70 62.65 34.34
C GLU A 821 -3.19 62.66 34.03
N VAL A 822 -2.79 62.15 32.85
CA VAL A 822 -1.39 62.15 32.41
C VAL A 822 -0.96 63.55 31.99
N THR A 823 0.11 64.03 32.63
CA THR A 823 0.71 65.36 32.39
C THR A 823 2.03 65.32 31.62
N SER A 824 2.66 64.16 31.51
CA SER A 824 3.88 63.96 30.71
C SER A 824 3.58 63.94 29.21
N ASP A 825 4.61 64.16 28.38
CA ASP A 825 4.48 64.11 26.92
C ASP A 825 4.44 62.67 26.36
N ILE A 826 4.97 61.72 27.13
CA ILE A 826 5.13 60.31 26.73
C ILE A 826 4.45 59.41 27.76
N VAL A 827 3.61 58.51 27.26
CA VAL A 827 2.99 57.47 28.08
C VAL A 827 3.44 56.09 27.63
N ILE A 828 3.67 55.21 28.60
CA ILE A 828 3.98 53.80 28.37
C ILE A 828 2.87 52.97 29.00
N ALA A 829 2.34 52.02 28.25
CA ALA A 829 1.45 51.00 28.80
C ALA A 829 2.28 49.76 29.12
N LEU A 830 2.09 49.21 30.31
CA LEU A 830 2.74 47.99 30.77
C LEU A 830 1.67 47.05 31.33
N ASP A 831 1.60 45.83 30.78
CA ASP A 831 0.76 44.78 31.37
C ASP A 831 1.31 44.37 32.74
N ALA A 832 0.42 44.12 33.72
CA ALA A 832 0.81 43.77 35.09
C ALA A 832 1.64 42.47 35.22
N ASP A 833 1.63 41.61 34.20
CA ASP A 833 2.40 40.36 34.13
C ASP A 833 3.77 40.53 33.42
N THR A 834 4.15 41.76 33.08
CA THR A 834 5.33 42.05 32.26
C THR A 834 6.40 42.79 33.07
N GLN A 835 7.67 42.52 32.78
CA GLN A 835 8.83 43.00 33.52
C GLN A 835 9.82 43.65 32.56
N PHE A 836 10.14 44.94 32.76
CA PHE A 836 11.11 45.67 31.94
C PHE A 836 12.56 45.44 32.38
N GLU A 837 13.49 45.48 31.42
CA GLU A 837 14.92 45.69 31.72
C GLU A 837 15.14 47.14 32.19
N GLU A 838 16.19 47.38 32.99
CA GLU A 838 16.45 48.67 33.65
C GLU A 838 16.52 49.88 32.69
N THR A 839 16.82 49.66 31.41
CA THR A 839 16.97 50.73 30.39
C THR A 839 15.82 50.76 29.37
N THR A 840 14.82 49.89 29.51
CA THR A 840 13.74 49.75 28.51
C THR A 840 12.93 51.03 28.33
N ILE A 841 12.54 51.69 29.43
CA ILE A 841 11.75 52.93 29.39
C ILE A 841 12.55 54.05 28.72
N ALA A 842 13.80 54.27 29.12
CA ALA A 842 14.68 55.26 28.53
C ALA A 842 14.91 55.03 27.03
N ARG A 843 15.08 53.76 26.61
CA ARG A 843 15.23 53.38 25.20
C ARG A 843 13.98 53.61 24.37
N LEU A 844 12.78 53.46 24.95
CA LEU A 844 11.55 53.79 24.26
C LEU A 844 11.38 55.31 24.14
N ALA A 845 11.64 56.05 25.23
CA ALA A 845 11.43 57.50 25.31
C ALA A 845 12.34 58.31 24.37
N ARG A 846 13.60 57.89 24.18
CA ARG A 846 14.60 58.64 23.37
C ARG A 846 14.17 58.94 21.93
N TRP A 847 13.25 58.15 21.37
CA TRP A 847 12.83 58.31 19.98
C TRP A 847 11.84 59.46 19.76
N PHE A 848 11.18 59.94 20.83
CA PHE A 848 10.21 61.04 20.74
C PHE A 848 10.85 62.43 20.54
N VAL A 849 12.18 62.49 20.39
CA VAL A 849 12.86 63.65 19.81
C VAL A 849 12.40 63.92 18.36
N ASP A 850 11.92 62.88 17.66
CA ASP A 850 11.27 63.03 16.36
C ASP A 850 9.81 63.51 16.53
N PRO A 851 9.48 64.73 16.06
CA PRO A 851 8.14 65.28 16.20
C PRO A 851 7.10 64.56 15.34
N THR A 852 7.49 63.75 14.36
CA THR A 852 6.55 62.99 13.50
C THR A 852 6.17 61.63 14.08
N LEU A 853 6.84 61.22 15.17
CA LEU A 853 6.68 59.92 15.80
C LEU A 853 5.53 59.91 16.80
N GLY A 854 4.57 59.01 16.58
CA GLY A 854 3.43 58.82 17.47
C GLY A 854 3.58 57.66 18.45
N ALA A 855 4.30 56.60 18.05
CA ALA A 855 4.48 55.43 18.91
C ALA A 855 5.79 54.67 18.66
N VAL A 856 6.27 53.96 19.69
CA VAL A 856 7.46 53.10 19.65
C VAL A 856 7.10 51.73 20.21
N ALA A 857 7.34 50.68 19.44
CA ALA A 857 7.23 49.30 19.88
C ALA A 857 8.58 48.80 20.44
N GLY A 858 8.55 48.08 21.56
CA GLY A 858 9.70 47.34 22.06
C GLY A 858 9.65 45.85 21.73
N ASN A 859 10.64 45.12 22.22
CA ASN A 859 10.85 43.70 22.02
C ASN A 859 10.29 42.88 23.20
N ALA A 860 9.11 42.30 23.02
CA ALA A 860 8.52 41.39 24.01
C ALA A 860 9.19 40.00 23.94
N LYS A 861 9.45 39.39 25.10
CA LYS A 861 10.06 38.06 25.26
C LYS A 861 9.34 37.24 26.32
N VAL A 862 9.27 35.92 26.13
CA VAL A 862 8.66 35.02 27.12
C VAL A 862 9.64 34.74 28.26
N GLY A 863 9.25 35.07 29.49
CA GLY A 863 10.07 34.91 30.70
C GLY A 863 9.87 33.62 31.48
N ASN A 864 8.75 32.91 31.33
CA ASN A 864 8.43 31.68 32.07
C ASN A 864 8.56 30.40 31.20
N ARG A 865 9.77 30.08 30.75
CA ARG A 865 10.05 28.97 29.80
C ARG A 865 10.09 27.57 30.45
N VAL A 866 9.11 27.30 31.31
CA VAL A 866 9.04 26.13 32.22
C VAL A 866 8.63 24.82 31.54
N ASN A 867 7.85 24.85 30.45
CA ASN A 867 7.35 23.64 29.79
C ASN A 867 7.35 23.76 28.26
N LEU A 868 6.87 22.73 27.56
CA LEU A 868 6.86 22.69 26.09
C LEU A 868 6.01 23.82 25.48
N ILE A 869 4.87 24.16 26.07
CA ILE A 869 3.95 25.20 25.58
C ILE A 869 4.61 26.57 25.66
N THR A 870 5.20 26.92 26.81
CA THR A 870 5.86 28.23 26.98
C THR A 870 7.15 28.33 26.16
N ARG A 871 7.84 27.21 25.90
CA ARG A 871 8.99 27.15 24.98
C ARG A 871 8.57 27.30 23.51
N TRP A 872 7.46 26.70 23.09
CA TRP A 872 6.91 26.91 21.74
C TRP A 872 6.47 28.36 21.52
N GLN A 873 5.83 28.99 22.52
CA GLN A 873 5.50 30.40 22.43
C GLN A 873 6.76 31.28 22.39
N ALA A 874 7.80 30.97 23.17
CA ALA A 874 9.08 31.66 23.07
C ALA A 874 9.69 31.54 21.65
N LEU A 875 9.64 30.35 21.05
CA LEU A 875 10.11 30.10 19.70
C LEU A 875 9.32 30.91 18.65
N GLU A 876 8.00 30.99 18.78
CA GLU A 876 7.15 31.81 17.90
C GLU A 876 7.46 33.31 18.02
N TYR A 877 7.67 33.82 19.24
CA TYR A 877 8.05 35.22 19.44
C TYR A 877 9.33 35.57 18.67
N ILE A 878 10.34 34.68 18.73
CA ILE A 878 11.62 34.86 18.04
C ILE A 878 11.43 34.76 16.51
N THR A 879 10.84 33.67 16.04
CA THR A 879 10.84 33.29 14.62
C THR A 879 9.74 33.96 13.80
N ALA A 880 8.63 34.36 14.42
CA ALA A 880 7.52 35.02 13.75
C ALA A 880 7.38 36.49 14.18
N GLN A 881 7.04 36.76 15.44
CA GLN A 881 6.63 38.12 15.84
C GLN A 881 7.76 39.16 15.74
N ASN A 882 8.95 38.85 16.28
CA ASN A 882 10.07 39.78 16.29
C ASN A 882 10.67 39.97 14.90
N LEU A 883 10.78 38.88 14.14
CA LEU A 883 11.25 38.92 12.75
C LEU A 883 10.28 39.76 11.88
N GLU A 884 8.98 39.52 12.02
CA GLU A 884 7.93 40.25 11.29
C GLU A 884 7.91 41.74 11.66
N ARG A 885 7.97 42.08 12.95
CA ARG A 885 8.06 43.48 13.40
C ARG A 885 9.28 44.20 12.81
N ARG A 886 10.46 43.58 12.89
CA ARG A 886 11.69 44.15 12.32
C ARG A 886 11.58 44.37 10.82
N ALA A 887 11.00 43.43 10.09
CA ALA A 887 10.81 43.54 8.65
C ALA A 887 9.79 44.62 8.26
N LEU A 888 8.66 44.70 8.97
CA LEU A 888 7.54 45.60 8.66
C LEU A 888 7.75 47.04 9.14
N ALA A 889 8.54 47.26 10.19
CA ALA A 889 8.82 48.59 10.73
C ALA A 889 9.39 49.54 9.66
N ARG A 890 10.19 49.03 8.72
CA ARG A 890 10.80 49.86 7.67
C ARG A 890 9.86 50.20 6.51
N LEU A 891 8.77 49.45 6.37
CA LEU A 891 7.79 49.62 5.30
C LEU A 891 6.62 50.50 5.73
N ASP A 892 6.68 51.14 6.91
CA ASP A 892 5.56 51.87 7.53
C ASP A 892 4.29 50.99 7.58
N ALA A 893 4.51 49.70 7.85
CA ALA A 893 3.53 48.63 7.72
C ALA A 893 3.29 47.89 9.04
N MET A 894 3.70 48.49 10.17
CA MET A 894 3.59 47.86 11.48
C MET A 894 2.13 47.82 11.92
N THR A 895 1.57 46.64 12.12
CA THR A 895 0.15 46.50 12.46
C THR A 895 -0.10 46.56 13.96
N VAL A 896 0.91 46.33 14.81
CA VAL A 896 0.75 46.27 16.28
C VAL A 896 1.99 46.79 16.99
N VAL A 897 1.80 47.79 17.85
CA VAL A 897 2.68 48.13 18.98
C VAL A 897 2.16 47.33 20.18
N PRO A 898 2.90 46.35 20.70
CA PRO A 898 2.38 45.45 21.73
C PRO A 898 2.08 46.20 23.03
N GLY A 899 0.90 45.97 23.60
CA GLY A 899 0.51 46.59 24.89
C GLY A 899 1.42 46.24 26.08
N ALA A 900 2.20 45.17 25.97
CA ALA A 900 3.18 44.77 26.98
C ALA A 900 4.47 45.59 26.95
N VAL A 901 4.81 46.23 25.81
CA VAL A 901 6.02 47.03 25.64
C VAL A 901 5.85 48.04 24.50
N GLY A 902 5.16 49.13 24.81
CA GLY A 902 4.92 50.22 23.88
C GLY A 902 5.00 51.57 24.57
N ALA A 903 5.44 52.57 23.82
CA ALA A 903 5.41 53.97 24.23
C ALA A 903 4.63 54.79 23.20
N TRP A 904 3.90 55.79 23.65
CA TRP A 904 3.06 56.64 22.83
C TRP A 904 3.23 58.10 23.22
N ARG A 905 3.23 58.98 22.22
CA ARG A 905 3.14 60.42 22.45
C ARG A 905 1.71 60.75 22.86
N VAL A 906 1.53 61.44 23.97
CA VAL A 906 0.20 61.70 24.58
C VAL A 906 -0.71 62.49 23.63
N GLU A 907 -0.16 63.43 22.87
CA GLU A 907 -0.89 64.17 21.83
C GLU A 907 -1.53 63.23 20.81
N THR A 908 -0.82 62.19 20.39
CA THR A 908 -1.33 61.24 19.38
C THR A 908 -2.47 60.40 19.91
N LEU A 909 -2.39 59.96 21.17
CA LEU A 909 -3.47 59.25 21.83
C LEU A 909 -4.72 60.12 21.95
N ARG A 910 -4.56 61.40 22.32
CA ARG A 910 -5.68 62.35 22.40
C ARG A 910 -6.30 62.60 21.02
N GLN A 911 -5.50 62.70 19.97
CA GLN A 911 -5.99 62.91 18.60
C GLN A 911 -6.82 61.72 18.07
N VAL A 912 -6.40 60.48 18.36
CA VAL A 912 -7.11 59.28 17.88
C VAL A 912 -8.25 58.83 18.80
N GLY A 913 -8.50 59.55 19.90
CA GLY A 913 -9.60 59.29 20.83
C GLY A 913 -9.28 58.30 21.96
N GLY A 914 -8.00 58.06 22.25
CA GLY A 914 -7.53 57.13 23.27
C GLY A 914 -7.50 55.67 22.81
N TYR A 915 -7.49 54.74 23.78
CA TYR A 915 -7.53 53.30 23.58
C TYR A 915 -8.93 52.84 23.12
N PRO A 916 -9.07 52.14 21.99
CA PRO A 916 -10.35 51.66 21.49
C PRO A 916 -11.03 50.65 22.42
N THR A 917 -12.35 50.78 22.63
CA THR A 917 -13.15 49.90 23.51
C THR A 917 -14.01 48.89 22.76
N ASP A 918 -14.09 48.99 21.43
CA ASP A 918 -14.94 48.18 20.56
C ASP A 918 -14.22 46.93 19.98
N THR A 919 -12.94 46.72 20.31
CA THR A 919 -12.11 45.61 19.85
C THR A 919 -11.39 44.90 21.00
N LEU A 920 -11.09 43.61 20.84
CA LEU A 920 -10.36 42.78 21.84
C LEU A 920 -8.84 42.92 21.78
N ALA A 921 -8.32 43.55 20.73
CA ALA A 921 -6.91 43.85 20.51
C ALA A 921 -6.77 45.37 20.39
N GLU A 922 -6.94 46.05 21.52
CA GLU A 922 -6.95 47.51 21.62
C GLU A 922 -5.64 48.13 21.11
N ASP A 923 -4.54 47.42 21.29
CA ASP A 923 -3.18 47.81 20.90
C ASP A 923 -2.98 47.79 19.38
N GLN A 924 -3.51 46.76 18.71
CA GLN A 924 -3.53 46.66 17.24
C GLN A 924 -4.39 47.76 16.61
N ASP A 925 -5.62 47.95 17.12
CA ASP A 925 -6.55 48.98 16.65
C ASP A 925 -5.93 50.38 16.78
N LEU A 926 -5.39 50.69 17.95
CA LEU A 926 -4.71 51.95 18.25
C LEU A 926 -3.52 52.19 17.31
N THR A 927 -2.70 51.16 17.06
CA THR A 927 -1.53 51.27 16.17
C THR A 927 -1.93 51.62 14.74
N ILE A 928 -3.01 51.01 14.25
CA ILE A 928 -3.53 51.31 12.91
C ILE A 928 -4.15 52.72 12.88
N ALA A 929 -4.88 53.11 13.92
CA ALA A 929 -5.48 54.44 14.04
C ALA A 929 -4.43 55.57 14.04
N ILE A 930 -3.33 55.41 14.80
CA ILE A 930 -2.20 56.38 14.86
C ILE A 930 -1.58 56.59 13.48
N GLN A 931 -1.29 55.51 12.75
CA GLN A 931 -0.74 55.62 11.40
C GLN A 931 -1.74 56.24 10.42
N ARG A 932 -3.05 55.92 10.53
CA ARG A 932 -4.09 56.56 9.72
C ARG A 932 -4.21 58.06 9.97
N ALA A 933 -3.91 58.52 11.19
CA ALA A 933 -3.84 59.94 11.52
C ALA A 933 -2.56 60.63 11.02
N GLY A 934 -1.63 59.89 10.39
CA GLY A 934 -0.43 60.44 9.74
C GLY A 934 0.85 60.32 10.55
N TRP A 935 0.81 59.72 11.73
CA TRP A 935 1.98 59.56 12.61
C TRP A 935 2.82 58.35 12.24
N ALA A 936 4.13 58.49 12.39
CA ALA A 936 5.07 57.38 12.23
C ALA A 936 5.05 56.47 13.48
N VAL A 937 5.42 55.21 13.27
CA VAL A 937 5.61 54.22 14.35
C VAL A 937 6.97 53.57 14.20
N HIS A 938 7.75 53.53 15.27
CA HIS A 938 9.11 52.98 15.28
C HIS A 938 9.20 51.68 16.08
N TYR A 939 10.26 50.90 15.87
CA TYR A 939 10.54 49.67 16.61
C TYR A 939 11.96 49.71 17.19
N ASP A 940 12.07 49.60 18.51
CA ASP A 940 13.36 49.47 19.22
C ASP A 940 13.55 48.04 19.74
N GLN A 941 14.39 47.27 19.06
CA GLN A 941 14.69 45.89 19.43
C GLN A 941 15.38 45.73 20.80
N TYR A 942 16.02 46.80 21.30
CA TYR A 942 16.79 46.80 22.55
C TYR A 942 15.93 47.22 23.75
N ALA A 943 14.74 47.77 23.53
CA ALA A 943 13.75 47.99 24.58
C ALA A 943 13.07 46.65 24.90
N VAL A 944 13.63 45.86 25.81
CA VAL A 944 13.20 44.48 26.08
C VAL A 944 12.22 44.41 27.25
N ALA A 945 11.17 43.60 27.09
CA ALA A 945 10.21 43.30 28.15
C ALA A 945 9.95 41.80 28.26
N TRP A 946 9.95 41.26 29.47
CA TRP A 946 9.72 39.84 29.77
C TRP A 946 8.29 39.63 30.26
N THR A 947 7.48 38.91 29.49
CA THR A 947 6.05 38.64 29.77
C THR A 947 5.80 37.16 30.11
N GLU A 948 4.68 36.89 30.77
CA GLU A 948 4.25 35.55 31.16
C GLU A 948 3.41 34.87 30.06
N ALA A 949 3.89 33.74 29.54
CA ALA A 949 3.17 32.88 28.61
C ALA A 949 2.26 31.88 29.35
N PRO A 950 1.09 31.50 28.81
CA PRO A 950 0.25 30.47 29.43
C PRO A 950 0.95 29.11 29.55
N GLU A 951 0.87 28.50 30.73
CA GLU A 951 1.51 27.19 31.00
C GLU A 951 0.66 25.99 30.52
N THR A 952 -0.59 26.20 30.11
CA THR A 952 -1.51 25.14 29.66
C THR A 952 -2.00 25.35 28.23
N VAL A 953 -2.33 24.26 27.53
CA VAL A 953 -2.92 24.30 26.18
C VAL A 953 -4.22 25.11 26.15
N ARG A 954 -5.08 24.95 27.18
CA ARG A 954 -6.33 25.69 27.29
C ARG A 954 -6.08 27.19 27.50
N GLY A 955 -5.11 27.55 28.33
CA GLY A 955 -4.68 28.94 28.53
C GLY A 955 -4.15 29.57 27.25
N LEU A 956 -3.27 28.86 26.54
CA LEU A 956 -2.74 29.30 25.25
C LEU A 956 -3.86 29.50 24.21
N ALA A 957 -4.77 28.53 24.07
CA ALA A 957 -5.88 28.62 23.12
C ALA A 957 -6.82 29.80 23.42
N LYS A 958 -7.08 30.11 24.71
CA LYS A 958 -7.85 31.30 25.11
C LYS A 958 -7.14 32.60 24.72
N GLN A 959 -5.85 32.71 25.05
CA GLN A 959 -5.03 33.89 24.71
C GLN A 959 -5.03 34.10 23.19
N ARG A 960 -4.76 33.05 22.42
CA ARG A 960 -4.65 33.13 20.96
C ARG A 960 -5.99 33.39 20.29
N PHE A 961 -7.08 32.87 20.84
CA PHE A 961 -8.43 33.21 20.37
C PHE A 961 -8.73 34.70 20.53
N ARG A 962 -8.36 35.31 21.65
CA ARG A 962 -8.52 36.75 21.85
C ARG A 962 -7.75 37.54 20.78
N TRP A 963 -6.50 37.15 20.52
CA TRP A 963 -5.68 37.82 19.51
C TRP A 963 -6.23 37.62 18.10
N ALA A 964 -6.55 36.39 17.69
CA ALA A 964 -7.10 36.12 16.37
C ALA A 964 -8.43 36.83 16.13
N PHE A 965 -9.33 36.86 17.13
CA PHE A 965 -10.60 37.58 17.03
C PHE A 965 -10.39 39.10 17.01
N GLY A 966 -9.52 39.65 17.87
CA GLY A 966 -9.18 41.07 17.88
C GLY A 966 -8.54 41.52 16.56
N THR A 967 -7.63 40.72 15.99
CA THR A 967 -7.07 40.96 14.66
C THR A 967 -8.16 40.97 13.58
N LEU A 968 -9.10 40.02 13.59
CA LEU A 968 -10.24 40.03 12.66
C LEU A 968 -11.09 41.31 12.79
N GLN A 969 -11.34 41.76 14.02
CA GLN A 969 -12.07 43.00 14.28
C GLN A 969 -11.33 44.21 13.70
N CYS A 970 -10.01 44.30 13.93
CA CYS A 970 -9.18 45.40 13.42
C CYS A 970 -9.12 45.41 11.89
N LEU A 971 -8.91 44.24 11.27
CA LEU A 971 -8.89 44.11 9.81
C LEU A 971 -10.23 44.49 9.18
N TRP A 972 -11.35 44.17 9.84
CA TRP A 972 -12.68 44.59 9.40
C TRP A 972 -12.91 46.10 9.57
N LYS A 973 -12.62 46.64 10.76
CA LYS A 973 -12.79 48.06 11.11
C LYS A 973 -11.95 48.99 10.23
N HIS A 974 -10.72 48.59 9.91
CA HIS A 974 -9.77 49.38 9.11
C HIS A 974 -9.65 48.94 7.64
N GLY A 975 -10.56 48.11 7.13
CA GLY A 975 -10.51 47.63 5.74
C GLY A 975 -10.50 48.76 4.69
N SER A 976 -11.00 49.95 5.03
CA SER A 976 -10.98 51.10 4.13
C SER A 976 -9.57 51.60 3.79
N VAL A 977 -8.57 51.35 4.64
CA VAL A 977 -7.16 51.71 4.41
C VAL A 977 -6.61 51.07 3.12
N ILE A 978 -7.01 49.82 2.84
CA ILE A 978 -6.58 49.12 1.62
C ILE A 978 -7.18 49.80 0.39
N ARG A 979 -8.48 50.15 0.45
CA ARG A 979 -9.20 50.82 -0.65
C ARG A 979 -8.70 52.24 -0.89
N GLU A 980 -8.39 52.97 0.17
CA GLU A 980 -7.87 54.36 0.13
C GLU A 980 -6.38 54.42 -0.25
N GLY A 981 -5.65 53.31 -0.08
CA GLY A 981 -4.23 53.21 -0.40
C GLY A 981 -3.31 54.02 0.52
N ARG A 982 -3.83 54.53 1.65
CA ARG A 982 -3.12 55.40 2.61
C ARG A 982 -3.44 54.99 4.05
N PRO A 983 -2.44 54.90 4.95
CA PRO A 983 -1.00 55.04 4.71
C PRO A 983 -0.45 53.92 3.80
N LYS A 984 0.52 54.24 2.93
CA LYS A 984 0.96 53.35 1.84
C LYS A 984 1.49 52.00 2.36
N GLY A 985 2.25 52.02 3.46
CA GLY A 985 2.84 50.82 4.06
C GLY A 985 1.80 49.84 4.58
N LEU A 986 0.92 50.31 5.46
CA LEU A 986 -0.24 49.55 5.94
C LEU A 986 -1.15 49.05 4.81
N ALA A 987 -1.48 49.92 3.84
CA ALA A 987 -2.42 49.60 2.77
C ALA A 987 -1.88 48.55 1.78
N ARG A 988 -0.57 48.59 1.47
CA ARG A 988 0.05 47.70 0.46
C ARG A 988 0.70 46.46 1.05
N VAL A 989 1.13 46.52 2.31
CA VAL A 989 1.90 45.44 2.94
C VAL A 989 1.23 44.98 4.23
N GLY A 990 1.08 45.87 5.23
CA GLY A 990 0.70 45.49 6.60
C GLY A 990 -0.64 44.77 6.70
N LEU A 991 -1.73 45.37 6.19
CA LEU A 991 -3.06 44.76 6.24
C LEU A 991 -3.21 43.60 5.25
N PRO A 992 -2.78 43.69 3.98
CA PRO A 992 -2.88 42.56 3.04
C PRO A 992 -2.15 41.31 3.52
N GLN A 993 -0.94 41.44 4.08
CA GLN A 993 -0.19 40.28 4.56
C GLN A 993 -0.82 39.67 5.83
N ALA A 994 -1.39 40.48 6.71
CA ALA A 994 -2.13 39.99 7.87
C ALA A 994 -3.39 39.21 7.44
N ILE A 995 -4.17 39.73 6.47
CA ILE A 995 -5.31 39.01 5.90
C ILE A 995 -4.86 37.69 5.28
N LEU A 996 -3.84 37.72 4.43
CA LEU A 996 -3.41 36.53 3.68
C LEU A 996 -2.82 35.45 4.61
N PHE A 997 -1.89 35.81 5.49
CA PHE A 997 -1.09 34.84 6.25
C PHE A 997 -1.63 34.54 7.65
N GLN A 998 -2.26 35.50 8.33
CA GLN A 998 -2.80 35.28 9.68
C GLN A 998 -4.25 34.79 9.65
N VAL A 999 -5.00 35.09 8.58
CA VAL A 999 -6.41 34.68 8.45
C VAL A 999 -6.61 33.62 7.36
N VAL A 1000 -6.42 33.96 6.09
CA VAL A 1000 -6.80 33.09 4.96
C VAL A 1000 -5.99 31.78 4.96
N LEU A 1001 -4.66 31.86 5.01
CA LEU A 1001 -3.81 30.68 4.98
C LEU A 1001 -4.04 29.80 6.23
N ALA A 1002 -4.17 30.41 7.40
CA ALA A 1002 -4.46 29.70 8.65
C ALA A 1002 -5.83 28.99 8.62
N ALA A 1003 -6.85 29.58 7.99
CA ALA A 1003 -8.18 28.99 7.85
C ALA A 1003 -8.19 27.80 6.87
N ILE A 1004 -7.37 27.83 5.83
CA ILE A 1004 -7.28 26.76 4.83
C ILE A 1004 -6.33 25.64 5.27
N SER A 1005 -5.38 25.92 6.16
CA SER A 1005 -4.35 24.97 6.57
C SER A 1005 -4.85 23.63 7.15
N PRO A 1006 -5.99 23.53 7.86
CA PRO A 1006 -6.56 22.23 8.23
C PRO A 1006 -6.88 21.32 7.04
N ILE A 1007 -7.32 21.91 5.92
CA ILE A 1007 -7.62 21.16 4.68
C ILE A 1007 -6.33 20.63 4.07
N ILE A 1008 -5.26 21.44 4.10
CA ILE A 1008 -3.91 21.07 3.66
C ILE A 1008 -3.37 19.91 4.52
N ASP A 1009 -3.49 19.98 5.84
CA ASP A 1009 -3.03 18.90 6.74
C ASP A 1009 -3.83 17.62 6.52
N LEU A 1010 -5.16 17.72 6.37
CA LEU A 1010 -6.01 16.56 6.12
C LEU A 1010 -5.67 15.90 4.78
N ALA A 1011 -5.50 16.69 3.71
CA ALA A 1011 -5.13 16.18 2.40
C ALA A 1011 -3.72 15.53 2.40
N LEU A 1012 -2.76 16.06 3.18
CA LEU A 1012 -1.47 15.41 3.38
C LEU A 1012 -1.62 14.07 4.11
N ILE A 1013 -2.42 13.99 5.17
CA ILE A 1013 -2.69 12.73 5.89
C ILE A 1013 -3.32 11.71 4.95
N LEU A 1014 -4.34 12.10 4.19
CA LEU A 1014 -4.99 11.22 3.20
C LEU A 1014 -4.01 10.78 2.11
N SER A 1015 -3.11 11.66 1.66
CA SER A 1015 -2.05 11.32 0.71
C SER A 1015 -1.04 10.33 1.29
N VAL A 1016 -0.64 10.49 2.55
CA VAL A 1016 0.28 9.57 3.25
C VAL A 1016 -0.38 8.21 3.42
N VAL A 1017 -1.62 8.17 3.90
CA VAL A 1017 -2.39 6.93 4.06
C VAL A 1017 -2.59 6.25 2.71
N GLY A 1018 -2.98 6.99 1.66
CA GLY A 1018 -3.15 6.45 0.31
C GLY A 1018 -1.84 5.96 -0.30
N THR A 1019 -0.71 6.61 -0.02
CA THR A 1019 0.61 6.12 -0.45
C THR A 1019 0.99 4.86 0.31
N TRP A 1020 0.71 4.79 1.61
CA TRP A 1020 0.97 3.60 2.42
C TRP A 1020 0.13 2.41 1.97
N THR A 1021 -1.16 2.60 1.67
CA THR A 1021 -2.01 1.54 1.10
C THR A 1021 -1.51 1.10 -0.27
N ARG A 1022 -1.07 2.04 -1.14
CA ARG A 1022 -0.43 1.68 -2.41
C ARG A 1022 0.85 0.89 -2.21
N VAL A 1023 1.75 1.28 -1.30
CA VAL A 1023 2.99 0.53 -1.00
C VAL A 1023 2.66 -0.89 -0.49
N ALA A 1024 1.64 -1.02 0.36
CA ALA A 1024 1.20 -2.32 0.88
C ALA A 1024 0.60 -3.20 -0.21
N ALA A 1025 -0.16 -2.63 -1.16
CA ALA A 1025 -0.79 -3.37 -2.24
C ALA A 1025 0.15 -3.69 -3.42
N HIS A 1026 1.02 -2.76 -3.81
CA HIS A 1026 1.81 -2.78 -5.05
C HIS A 1026 3.30 -3.08 -4.83
N GLY A 1027 3.74 -3.11 -3.57
CA GLY A 1027 5.15 -3.19 -3.21
C GLY A 1027 5.92 -1.89 -3.46
N TRP A 1028 7.17 -1.88 -2.99
CA TRP A 1028 8.03 -0.69 -3.00
C TRP A 1028 8.48 -0.26 -4.41
N ALA A 1029 8.71 -1.21 -5.32
CA ALA A 1029 9.30 -0.94 -6.63
C ALA A 1029 8.44 0.02 -7.48
N GLN A 1030 7.12 -0.17 -7.46
CA GLN A 1030 6.16 0.66 -8.22
C GLN A 1030 5.88 2.02 -7.54
N THR A 1031 5.97 2.11 -6.20
CA THR A 1031 5.48 3.27 -5.43
C THR A 1031 6.56 4.19 -4.87
N GLN A 1032 7.84 3.79 -4.94
CA GLN A 1032 8.97 4.55 -4.38
C GLN A 1032 9.04 6.01 -4.87
N THR A 1033 8.66 6.27 -6.12
CA THR A 1033 8.72 7.61 -6.73
C THR A 1033 7.80 8.61 -6.02
N ASP A 1034 6.58 8.18 -5.65
CA ASP A 1034 5.63 9.00 -4.90
C ASP A 1034 6.20 9.36 -3.51
N VAL A 1035 6.76 8.35 -2.83
CA VAL A 1035 7.34 8.49 -1.50
C VAL A 1035 8.52 9.47 -1.52
N PHE A 1036 9.44 9.30 -2.48
CA PHE A 1036 10.59 10.19 -2.62
C PHE A 1036 10.19 11.61 -3.01
N THR A 1037 9.15 11.77 -3.84
CA THR A 1037 8.64 13.09 -4.22
C THR A 1037 8.06 13.82 -3.01
N MET A 1038 7.21 13.15 -2.23
CA MET A 1038 6.64 13.71 -1.00
C MET A 1038 7.72 14.05 0.03
N LEU A 1039 8.70 13.15 0.22
CA LEU A 1039 9.85 13.38 1.10
C LEU A 1039 10.69 14.57 0.63
N GLY A 1040 10.94 14.68 -0.67
CA GLY A 1040 11.69 15.79 -1.26
C GLY A 1040 11.03 17.14 -0.99
N TYR A 1041 9.71 17.26 -1.22
CA TYR A 1041 8.96 18.47 -0.89
C TYR A 1041 9.02 18.81 0.61
N TRP A 1042 8.86 17.80 1.48
CA TRP A 1042 8.94 18.00 2.93
C TRP A 1042 10.32 18.47 3.39
N LEU A 1043 11.39 17.89 2.85
CA LEU A 1043 12.78 18.27 3.15
C LEU A 1043 13.07 19.70 2.68
N ILE A 1044 12.68 20.08 1.47
CA ILE A 1044 12.87 21.43 0.93
C ILE A 1044 12.15 22.46 1.80
N PHE A 1045 10.86 22.20 2.11
CA PHE A 1045 10.07 23.11 2.94
C PHE A 1045 10.67 23.26 4.35
N THR A 1046 11.05 22.14 4.98
CA THR A 1046 11.65 22.14 6.32
C THR A 1046 13.00 22.87 6.32
N ALA A 1047 13.81 22.72 5.27
CA ALA A 1047 15.09 23.42 5.13
C ALA A 1047 14.91 24.94 5.03
N ILE A 1048 13.92 25.41 4.24
CA ILE A 1048 13.61 26.85 4.13
C ILE A 1048 13.11 27.41 5.46
N ASP A 1049 12.26 26.67 6.17
CA ASP A 1049 11.75 27.06 7.47
C ASP A 1049 12.86 27.15 8.54
N LEU A 1050 13.74 26.14 8.57
CA LEU A 1050 14.92 26.13 9.44
C LEU A 1050 15.88 27.27 9.10
N LEU A 1051 16.06 27.61 7.81
CA LEU A 1051 16.89 28.74 7.39
C LEU A 1051 16.30 30.07 7.88
N ALA A 1052 14.99 30.28 7.72
CA ALA A 1052 14.32 31.48 8.20
C ALA A 1052 14.41 31.61 9.74
N ALA A 1053 14.20 30.50 10.45
CA ALA A 1053 14.35 30.44 11.90
C ALA A 1053 15.81 30.69 12.34
N PHE A 1054 16.80 30.10 11.66
CA PHE A 1054 18.22 30.33 11.91
C PHE A 1054 18.57 31.82 11.80
N ILE A 1055 18.08 32.49 10.75
CA ILE A 1055 18.25 33.94 10.59
C ILE A 1055 17.62 34.70 11.76
N ALA A 1056 16.40 34.35 12.19
CA ALA A 1056 15.76 34.98 13.34
C ALA A 1056 16.59 34.84 14.63
N PHE A 1057 17.13 33.65 14.92
CA PHE A 1057 18.02 33.43 16.06
C PHE A 1057 19.35 34.18 15.94
N ALA A 1058 19.93 34.27 14.74
CA ALA A 1058 21.15 35.04 14.50
C ALA A 1058 20.96 36.55 14.77
N LEU A 1059 19.75 37.06 14.54
CA LEU A 1059 19.36 38.44 14.86
C LEU A 1059 19.06 38.64 16.34
N GLU A 1060 18.61 37.62 17.05
CA GLU A 1060 18.29 37.63 18.49
C GLU A 1060 19.42 37.00 19.33
N ARG A 1061 20.62 37.62 19.30
CA ARG A 1061 21.86 37.04 19.88
C ARG A 1061 21.81 36.64 21.36
N ARG A 1062 20.89 37.21 22.15
CA ARG A 1062 20.71 36.89 23.58
C ARG A 1062 19.86 35.63 23.83
N GLU A 1063 19.32 35.01 22.77
CA GLU A 1063 18.42 33.86 22.89
C GLU A 1063 19.13 32.50 22.92
N LYS A 1064 18.46 31.51 23.54
CA LYS A 1064 18.98 30.14 23.66
C LYS A 1064 18.74 29.36 22.36
N TRP A 1065 19.81 29.14 21.58
CA TRP A 1065 19.78 28.38 20.32
C TRP A 1065 19.21 26.96 20.43
N ARG A 1066 19.22 26.34 21.62
CA ARG A 1066 18.58 25.04 21.86
C ARG A 1066 17.08 25.03 21.54
N LEU A 1067 16.41 26.19 21.56
CA LEU A 1067 15.00 26.31 21.17
C LEU A 1067 14.76 26.05 19.68
N LEU A 1068 15.76 26.24 18.82
CA LEU A 1068 15.64 26.03 17.38
C LEU A 1068 15.24 24.58 17.04
N TRP A 1069 15.74 23.60 17.80
CA TRP A 1069 15.36 22.18 17.64
C TRP A 1069 13.87 21.91 17.87
N LEU A 1070 13.17 22.80 18.61
CA LEU A 1070 11.73 22.66 18.84
C LEU A 1070 10.88 23.10 17.64
N LEU A 1071 11.48 23.66 16.58
CA LEU A 1071 10.74 24.09 15.38
C LEU A 1071 10.07 22.92 14.66
N ILE A 1072 10.78 21.80 14.50
CA ILE A 1072 10.25 20.59 13.87
C ILE A 1072 9.05 20.04 14.66
N PRO A 1073 9.15 19.74 15.98
CA PRO A 1073 8.00 19.26 16.74
C PRO A 1073 6.90 20.31 16.90
N GLN A 1074 7.18 21.62 16.80
CA GLN A 1074 6.14 22.66 16.81
C GLN A 1074 5.18 22.55 15.61
N ARG A 1075 5.63 21.95 14.49
CA ARG A 1075 4.77 21.69 13.33
C ARG A 1075 3.67 20.65 13.63
N ILE A 1076 3.82 19.89 14.73
CA ILE A 1076 2.89 18.85 15.18
C ILE A 1076 2.29 19.27 16.54
N GLY A 1077 0.99 19.50 16.60
CA GLY A 1077 0.25 19.91 17.79
C GLY A 1077 0.08 21.43 17.92
N TYR A 1078 1.18 22.20 18.04
CA TYR A 1078 1.08 23.66 18.27
C TYR A 1078 0.34 24.39 17.13
N ARG A 1079 0.73 24.07 15.89
CA ARG A 1079 0.14 24.60 14.67
C ARG A 1079 -1.36 24.30 14.56
N GLN A 1080 -1.79 23.09 14.92
CA GLN A 1080 -3.21 22.69 14.90
C GLN A 1080 -4.05 23.44 15.94
N ILE A 1081 -3.47 23.78 17.10
CA ILE A 1081 -4.12 24.68 18.07
C ILE A 1081 -4.35 26.06 17.44
N MET A 1082 -3.39 26.60 16.70
CA MET A 1082 -3.55 27.90 16.01
C MET A 1082 -4.66 27.85 14.96
N TYR A 1083 -4.79 26.74 14.23
CA TYR A 1083 -5.86 26.57 13.24
C TYR A 1083 -7.23 26.56 13.87
N TYR A 1084 -7.39 25.75 14.93
CA TYR A 1084 -8.63 25.71 15.70
C TYR A 1084 -9.02 27.10 16.17
N VAL A 1085 -8.05 27.85 16.69
CA VAL A 1085 -8.24 29.21 17.19
C VAL A 1085 -8.72 30.17 16.10
N VAL A 1086 -8.07 30.19 14.93
CA VAL A 1086 -8.44 31.09 13.83
C VAL A 1086 -9.79 30.70 13.24
N CYS A 1087 -10.04 29.42 12.97
CA CYS A 1087 -11.34 28.94 12.49
C CYS A 1087 -12.46 29.27 13.49
N LYS A 1088 -12.21 29.09 14.79
CA LYS A 1088 -13.15 29.48 15.84
C LYS A 1088 -13.40 30.98 15.81
N ALA A 1089 -12.36 31.82 15.66
CA ALA A 1089 -12.50 33.27 15.60
C ALA A 1089 -13.36 33.71 14.40
N ILE A 1090 -13.14 33.12 13.22
CA ILE A 1090 -13.96 33.37 12.01
C ILE A 1090 -15.42 32.96 12.25
N VAL A 1091 -15.66 31.76 12.79
CA VAL A 1091 -17.02 31.28 13.09
C VAL A 1091 -17.73 32.19 14.10
N GLN A 1092 -17.04 32.67 15.14
CA GLN A 1092 -17.64 33.62 16.08
C GLN A 1092 -17.92 34.98 15.41
N ALA A 1093 -17.02 35.49 14.56
CA ALA A 1093 -17.24 36.75 13.84
C ALA A 1093 -18.47 36.67 12.90
N MET A 1094 -18.69 35.50 12.28
CA MET A 1094 -19.88 35.22 11.47
C MET A 1094 -21.17 35.10 12.29
N ARG A 1095 -21.09 34.59 13.53
CA ARG A 1095 -22.25 34.43 14.43
C ARG A 1095 -22.65 35.73 15.15
N GLY A 1096 -21.68 36.60 15.40
CA GLY A 1096 -21.84 37.91 16.06
C GLY A 1096 -22.17 37.92 17.57
N PRO A 1097 -21.63 37.02 18.41
CA PRO A 1097 -21.83 37.11 19.86
C PRO A 1097 -21.02 38.28 20.46
N SER A 1098 -21.38 38.68 21.69
CA SER A 1098 -20.46 39.48 22.52
C SER A 1098 -19.37 38.56 23.06
N VAL A 1099 -18.11 38.92 22.86
CA VAL A 1099 -16.94 38.16 23.31
C VAL A 1099 -16.18 39.00 24.32
N GLY A 1100 -16.14 38.56 25.58
CA GLY A 1100 -15.42 39.24 26.67
C GLY A 1100 -13.93 38.86 26.76
N TRP A 1101 -13.18 39.64 27.55
CA TRP A 1101 -11.72 39.56 27.68
C TRP A 1101 -11.22 38.25 28.33
N GLY A 1102 -11.96 37.70 29.31
CA GLY A 1102 -11.73 36.37 29.93
C GLY A 1102 -10.35 36.18 30.59
N LYS A 1103 -10.28 36.16 31.93
CA LYS A 1103 -9.02 36.07 32.70
C LYS A 1103 -8.19 34.79 32.38
N LEU A 1104 -6.86 34.95 32.33
CA LEU A 1104 -5.87 33.87 32.28
C LEU A 1104 -5.27 33.63 33.68
N ASP A 1105 -5.08 32.37 34.07
CA ASP A 1105 -4.42 32.03 35.35
C ASP A 1105 -2.92 32.38 35.30
N ARG A 1106 -2.43 33.08 36.33
CA ARG A 1106 -1.03 33.54 36.45
C ARG A 1106 -0.25 32.75 37.50
N SER A 1107 0.96 32.34 37.14
CA SER A 1107 1.88 31.58 38.00
C SER A 1107 2.91 32.47 38.71
N GLY A 1108 3.18 33.68 38.20
CA GLY A 1108 4.17 34.61 38.77
C GLY A 1108 5.63 34.21 38.53
N ARG A 1109 5.88 33.22 37.65
CA ARG A 1109 7.21 32.61 37.43
C ARG A 1109 8.02 33.27 36.30
N VAL A 1110 7.91 34.59 36.14
CA VAL A 1110 8.73 35.32 35.17
C VAL A 1110 10.16 35.45 35.71
N THR A 1111 11.16 35.01 34.96
CA THR A 1111 12.57 35.26 35.25
C THR A 1111 13.13 36.19 34.18
N ALA A 1112 13.54 37.40 34.55
CA ALA A 1112 14.37 38.24 33.69
C ALA A 1112 15.77 37.63 33.67
N ALA A 1113 16.38 37.55 32.48
CA ALA A 1113 17.69 36.94 32.29
C ALA A 1113 18.83 37.83 32.78
#